data_AF-A0A0K8VLT2-F1
#
_entry.id   AF-A0A0K8VLT2-F1
#
_cell.length_a   1.000
_cell.length_b   1.000
_cell.length_c   1.000
_cell.angle_alpha   90.00
_cell.angle_beta   90.00
_cell.angle_gamma   90.00
#
_symmetry.space_group_name_H-M   'P 1'
#
loop_
_entity.id
_entity.type
_entity.pdbx_description
1 polymer ?
#
loop_
_entity_poly.entity_id
_entity_poly.type
_entity_poly.pdbx_seq_one_letter_code
_entity_poly.pdbx_strand_id
1 'polypeptide(L)'
;GSAVRCTSTLATFGITYFIIKKNNTKLRCEILLRMSYRGIPAGYEDDPDFSCISDMVQKITVVPDITIAAGLNNENFDRTLSADVDNWFQNYKEQWNSYKRTPSAQHNLKVMLHRDPDPLLLALKLFANCPGCNNLKNKNLALFILETICDLHTQYPEISAKCSDNTRIVAFNFVKTCGIVSLYKSVMITYQLNKICEMLVPKIKELIRQGHFKDAAYWTINLQITHLFGIFDIIFPLILQDKVPLAEMYLNAAKDLALPTVQFLDSLLDKQKTVFEHCDEILTKYEYKDVKHTVLTYRPMSKLVTRLAKTYKIDSHFTPNLNFTKACSYMHFLWHKYRDGGMSCDAYRELARDAASTKPLQMDLITNVASYGDFDEVKYWINYFNIPLEEIADDIREDLKRHQPSENSDEIEMLNISSSSETTSAVNNGGATNKSKRANATIPNNYLTLALPIDCVILIDDRAKFHEMLEYLQGQLLIAFDSEWKPSVCNENVISLLQIATPYRVYLLDCLSSQLSDELWQQLGQRVFNNLEILKVGFSLHQDLRMLHKSLPLQLNLNAKTCYLDLRELWRRLKYLQIVKFPFGCGSNSGGSLCALTELCLGKKLDKSNQCSNWANRPLRHDQIVYAALDAHCLLQVYQVIVEILLGIGLDLDEVVNEVTTGKTGYLFRMKRAFTEHNNESSTSVPAKGNIAKVPVVSANLAG
;
A
#
# COMPACT_ATOMS: atom_id res chain seq x y z
N GLY A 1 53.30 -18.92 -18.89
CA GLY A 1 53.71 -20.21 -18.28
C GLY A 1 52.68 -20.60 -17.24
N SER A 2 52.43 -21.90 -17.13
CA SER A 2 51.52 -22.61 -16.20
C SER A 2 50.02 -22.34 -16.28
N ALA A 3 49.32 -23.34 -16.82
CA ALA A 3 47.89 -23.57 -16.73
C ALA A 3 47.49 -24.03 -15.31
N VAL A 4 46.27 -23.68 -14.89
CA VAL A 4 45.53 -24.45 -13.88
C VAL A 4 44.15 -24.74 -14.45
N ARG A 5 43.87 -26.02 -14.64
CA ARG A 5 42.54 -26.59 -14.93
C ARG A 5 41.75 -26.61 -13.61
N CYS A 6 40.52 -26.10 -13.64
CA CYS A 6 39.44 -26.61 -12.80
C CYS A 6 38.33 -27.09 -13.71
N THR A 7 38.14 -28.40 -13.75
CA THR A 7 37.02 -29.09 -14.38
C THR A 7 35.83 -29.08 -13.44
N SER A 8 34.67 -28.67 -13.92
CA SER A 8 33.39 -29.16 -13.41
C SER A 8 32.44 -29.37 -14.57
N THR A 9 31.98 -30.60 -14.67
CA THR A 9 31.12 -31.15 -15.70
C THR A 9 29.67 -30.89 -15.32
N LEU A 10 28.91 -30.21 -16.16
CA LEU A 10 27.46 -30.38 -16.19
C LEU A 10 27.02 -30.39 -17.66
N ALA A 11 26.53 -31.57 -18.03
CA ALA A 11 26.14 -31.92 -19.37
C ALA A 11 24.75 -31.35 -19.71
N THR A 12 24.56 -31.15 -21.01
CA THR A 12 23.27 -31.15 -21.73
C THR A 12 22.43 -29.89 -21.59
N PHE A 13 22.58 -28.96 -22.53
CA PHE A 13 21.55 -28.66 -23.54
C PHE A 13 22.25 -27.93 -24.70
N GLY A 14 22.17 -28.51 -25.90
CA GLY A 14 22.82 -27.97 -27.09
C GLY A 14 22.08 -26.73 -27.59
N ILE A 15 22.77 -25.60 -27.61
CA ILE A 15 22.43 -24.47 -28.47
C ILE A 15 23.74 -23.98 -29.11
N THR A 16 23.87 -24.25 -30.40
CA THR A 16 24.96 -23.78 -31.25
C THR A 16 24.79 -22.27 -31.47
N TYR A 17 25.61 -21.43 -30.83
CA TYR A 17 25.69 -20.01 -31.18
C TYR A 17 26.60 -19.82 -32.39
N PHE A 18 26.03 -19.40 -33.52
CA PHE A 18 26.81 -18.79 -34.61
C PHE A 18 27.18 -17.37 -34.18
N ILE A 19 28.46 -17.14 -33.89
CA ILE A 19 29.02 -15.79 -33.73
C ILE A 19 29.29 -15.22 -35.14
N ILE A 20 28.41 -14.34 -35.62
CA ILE A 20 28.73 -13.47 -36.75
C ILE A 20 29.17 -12.11 -36.19
N LYS A 21 30.48 -11.87 -36.22
CA LYS A 21 31.08 -10.54 -36.04
C LYS A 21 30.82 -9.72 -37.31
N LYS A 22 30.04 -8.64 -37.25
CA LYS A 22 30.17 -7.52 -38.21
C LYS A 22 29.73 -6.18 -37.63
N ASN A 23 30.50 -5.18 -38.03
CA ASN A 23 30.58 -3.81 -37.53
C ASN A 23 29.30 -2.98 -37.66
N ASN A 24 29.13 -2.05 -36.71
CA ASN A 24 28.44 -0.75 -36.82
C ASN A 24 27.36 -0.62 -37.90
N THR A 25 26.12 -0.98 -37.55
CA THR A 25 24.91 -0.31 -38.06
C THR A 25 23.72 -0.68 -37.18
N LYS A 26 22.94 0.32 -36.75
CA LYS A 26 21.65 0.17 -36.05
C LYS A 26 20.73 -0.72 -36.91
N LEU A 27 20.34 -1.89 -36.41
CA LEU A 27 19.22 -2.66 -36.95
C LEU A 27 18.11 -2.72 -35.89
N ARG A 28 16.97 -2.09 -36.21
CA ARG A 28 15.68 -2.36 -35.55
C ARG A 28 15.31 -3.82 -35.85
N CYS A 29 15.16 -4.65 -34.82
CA CYS A 29 14.46 -5.92 -34.94
C CYS A 29 13.02 -5.71 -34.47
N GLU A 30 12.08 -5.60 -35.41
CA GLU A 30 10.67 -5.85 -35.15
C GLU A 30 10.47 -7.36 -34.97
N ILE A 31 10.21 -7.78 -33.73
CA ILE A 31 9.62 -9.09 -33.47
C ILE A 31 8.10 -8.89 -33.50
N LEU A 32 7.48 -9.27 -34.61
CA LEU A 32 6.04 -9.45 -34.74
C LEU A 32 5.61 -10.69 -33.93
N LEU A 33 5.44 -10.52 -32.62
CA LEU A 33 4.60 -11.39 -31.82
C LEU A 33 3.14 -10.91 -31.95
N ARG A 34 2.40 -11.59 -32.83
CA ARG A 34 0.94 -11.62 -32.81
C ARG A 34 0.50 -12.49 -31.63
N MET A 35 -0.09 -11.86 -30.62
CA MET A 35 -1.32 -12.25 -29.90
C MET A 35 -1.40 -11.50 -28.55
N SER A 36 -2.63 -11.09 -28.26
CA SER A 36 -3.29 -10.78 -26.97
C SER A 36 -2.44 -10.32 -25.77
N TYR A 37 -2.82 -9.15 -25.23
CA TYR A 37 -2.42 -8.62 -23.92
C TYR A 37 -0.94 -8.18 -23.75
N ARG A 38 -0.67 -6.86 -23.74
CA ARG A 38 0.65 -6.25 -23.49
C ARG A 38 0.69 -5.34 -22.26
N GLY A 39 -0.02 -5.74 -21.21
CA GLY A 39 0.09 -5.16 -19.88
C GLY A 39 -0.05 -6.29 -18.87
N ILE A 40 1.04 -6.70 -18.24
CA ILE A 40 0.97 -7.76 -17.25
C ILE A 40 0.38 -7.17 -15.95
N PRO A 41 -0.69 -7.76 -15.38
CA PRO A 41 -1.30 -7.29 -14.15
C PRO A 41 -0.29 -7.28 -12.99
N ALA A 42 -0.42 -6.30 -12.10
CA ALA A 42 0.41 -6.24 -10.90
C ALA A 42 0.18 -7.48 -10.02
N GLY A 43 1.10 -8.45 -10.05
CA GLY A 43 1.02 -9.67 -9.24
C GLY A 43 1.65 -10.92 -9.82
N TYR A 44 1.99 -10.94 -11.12
CA TYR A 44 2.60 -12.12 -11.76
C TYR A 44 3.67 -11.71 -12.77
N GLU A 45 4.93 -11.66 -12.36
CA GLU A 45 6.10 -11.64 -13.25
C GLU A 45 7.34 -11.97 -12.43
N ASP A 46 8.01 -13.07 -12.78
CA ASP A 46 9.30 -13.46 -12.24
C ASP A 46 10.40 -12.54 -12.81
N ASP A 47 11.26 -12.02 -11.93
CA ASP A 47 12.42 -11.18 -12.25
C ASP A 47 13.40 -11.92 -13.18
N PRO A 48 13.74 -11.39 -14.37
CA PRO A 48 14.98 -11.74 -15.03
C PRO A 48 16.09 -10.77 -14.57
N ASP A 49 17.01 -11.30 -13.77
CA ASP A 49 18.29 -10.69 -13.41
C ASP A 49 19.09 -10.30 -14.67
N PHE A 50 18.94 -9.04 -15.11
CA PHE A 50 19.83 -8.42 -16.10
C PHE A 50 20.90 -7.62 -15.37
N SER A 51 21.92 -8.32 -14.85
CA SER A 51 23.15 -7.69 -14.38
C SER A 51 24.02 -7.29 -15.58
N CYS A 52 23.83 -6.07 -16.09
CA CYS A 52 24.72 -5.52 -17.12
C CYS A 52 25.98 -4.93 -16.47
N ILE A 53 27.10 -5.56 -16.81
CA ILE A 53 28.48 -5.16 -16.56
C ILE A 53 28.73 -3.80 -17.23
N SER A 54 28.73 -2.73 -16.44
CA SER A 54 29.20 -1.41 -16.89
C SER A 54 29.72 -0.60 -15.71
N ASP A 55 30.81 -1.03 -15.12
CA ASP A 55 31.63 -0.17 -14.28
C ASP A 55 33.09 -0.62 -14.40
N MET A 56 33.86 0.04 -15.27
CA MET A 56 35.32 0.25 -15.18
C MET A 56 35.79 1.01 -16.44
N VAL A 57 35.40 2.27 -16.58
CA VAL A 57 36.16 3.24 -17.40
C VAL A 57 36.43 4.46 -16.53
N GLN A 58 37.62 4.54 -15.95
CA GLN A 58 38.09 5.74 -15.27
C GLN A 58 38.30 6.84 -16.32
N LYS A 59 37.29 7.69 -16.53
CA LYS A 59 37.45 8.96 -17.26
C LYS A 59 38.27 9.92 -16.39
N ILE A 60 39.53 10.15 -16.75
CA ILE A 60 40.32 11.26 -16.23
C ILE A 60 39.66 12.55 -16.71
N THR A 61 39.00 13.26 -15.80
CA THR A 61 38.37 14.56 -16.08
C THR A 61 39.33 15.63 -15.61
N VAL A 62 39.89 16.41 -16.54
CA VAL A 62 40.69 17.59 -16.19
C VAL A 62 39.73 18.63 -15.62
N VAL A 63 39.79 18.87 -14.32
CA VAL A 63 38.97 19.90 -13.67
C VAL A 63 39.70 21.24 -13.83
N PRO A 64 39.12 22.22 -14.53
CA PRO A 64 39.73 23.54 -14.68
C PRO A 64 39.92 24.20 -13.31
N ASP A 65 40.89 25.11 -13.20
CA ASP A 65 41.11 25.89 -11.97
C ASP A 65 39.81 26.61 -11.59
N ILE A 66 39.36 26.45 -10.34
CA ILE A 66 38.11 27.00 -9.82
C ILE A 66 38.01 28.52 -9.94
N THR A 67 39.14 29.21 -10.12
CA THR A 67 39.20 30.66 -10.33
C THR A 67 38.82 31.10 -11.74
N ILE A 68 38.91 30.20 -12.73
CA ILE A 68 38.65 30.54 -14.13
C ILE A 68 37.15 30.77 -14.33
N ALA A 69 36.80 31.91 -14.93
CA ALA A 69 35.41 32.30 -15.21
C ALA A 69 34.47 32.24 -13.98
N ALA A 70 35.02 32.40 -12.78
CA ALA A 70 34.28 32.34 -11.52
C ALA A 70 33.58 33.66 -11.17
N GLY A 71 34.06 34.78 -11.72
CA GLY A 71 33.53 36.11 -11.49
C GLY A 71 32.31 36.45 -12.35
N LEU A 72 31.81 37.66 -12.12
CA LEU A 72 30.78 38.31 -12.94
C LEU A 72 31.30 38.45 -14.38
N ASN A 73 30.41 38.35 -15.37
CA ASN A 73 30.76 38.34 -16.81
C ASN A 73 31.78 37.25 -17.23
N ASN A 74 31.91 36.17 -16.45
CA ASN A 74 32.89 35.10 -16.67
C ASN A 74 34.36 35.58 -16.58
N GLU A 75 34.62 36.61 -15.78
CA GLU A 75 35.99 37.02 -15.45
C GLU A 75 36.68 36.03 -14.51
N ASN A 76 38.01 36.00 -14.55
CA ASN A 76 38.79 35.18 -13.63
C ASN A 76 38.78 35.81 -12.23
N PHE A 77 38.64 34.97 -11.21
CA PHE A 77 38.71 35.40 -9.83
C PHE A 77 40.16 35.65 -9.41
N ASP A 78 40.45 36.87 -8.96
CA ASP A 78 41.73 37.22 -8.37
C ASP A 78 41.88 36.60 -6.97
N ARG A 79 42.69 35.54 -6.87
CA ARG A 79 43.03 34.88 -5.59
C ARG A 79 44.23 35.49 -4.88
N THR A 80 44.81 36.60 -5.35
CA THR A 80 46.01 37.19 -4.73
C THR A 80 45.73 37.63 -3.29
N LEU A 81 46.68 37.31 -2.40
CA LEU A 81 46.66 37.69 -0.99
C LEU A 81 47.70 38.79 -0.75
N SER A 82 47.45 39.70 0.20
CA SER A 82 48.49 40.63 0.64
C SER A 82 49.63 39.86 1.33
N ALA A 83 50.82 40.44 1.38
CA ALA A 83 52.01 39.78 1.94
C ALA A 83 51.78 39.28 3.39
N ASP A 84 51.12 40.10 4.22
CA ASP A 84 50.81 39.74 5.61
C ASP A 84 49.83 38.56 5.71
N VAL A 85 48.80 38.57 4.85
CA VAL A 85 47.77 37.50 4.81
C VAL A 85 48.35 36.22 4.25
N ASP A 86 49.18 36.29 3.20
CA ASP A 86 49.82 35.11 2.63
C ASP A 86 50.78 34.47 3.63
N ASN A 87 51.65 35.26 4.27
CA ASN A 87 52.58 34.76 5.29
C ASN A 87 51.83 34.10 6.47
N TRP A 88 50.75 34.72 6.94
CA TRP A 88 49.87 34.12 7.94
C TRP A 88 49.25 32.81 7.43
N PHE A 89 48.76 32.78 6.20
CA PHE A 89 48.07 31.63 5.65
C PHE A 89 49.01 30.44 5.36
N GLN A 90 50.28 30.69 4.99
CA GLN A 90 51.28 29.62 4.88
C GLN A 90 51.51 28.94 6.24
N ASN A 91 51.72 29.71 7.31
CA ASN A 91 51.84 29.18 8.67
C ASN A 91 50.55 28.45 9.10
N TYR A 92 49.39 29.02 8.81
CA TYR A 92 48.10 28.40 9.11
C TYR A 92 47.92 27.05 8.39
N LYS A 93 48.37 26.93 7.13
CA LYS A 93 48.36 25.65 6.37
C LYS A 93 49.28 24.60 7.01
N GLU A 94 50.45 24.99 7.49
CA GLU A 94 51.37 24.09 8.20
C GLU A 94 50.74 23.58 9.50
N GLN A 95 50.15 24.47 10.30
CA GLN A 95 49.42 24.09 11.52
C GLN A 95 48.23 23.18 11.22
N TRP A 96 47.47 23.48 10.16
CA TRP A 96 46.36 22.65 9.70
C TRP A 96 46.83 21.25 9.30
N ASN A 97 48.01 21.12 8.69
CA ASN A 97 48.54 19.82 8.30
C ASN A 97 48.86 18.93 9.51
N SER A 98 49.27 19.53 10.63
CA SER A 98 49.57 18.84 11.89
C SER A 98 48.32 18.51 12.72
N TYR A 99 47.43 19.49 12.94
CA TYR A 99 46.34 19.38 13.92
C TYR A 99 44.93 19.26 13.33
N LYS A 100 44.77 19.54 12.02
CA LYS A 100 43.48 19.50 11.31
C LYS A 100 42.40 20.34 12.01
N ARG A 101 41.16 19.83 12.08
CA ARG A 101 39.99 20.53 12.67
C ARG A 101 40.10 20.57 14.19
N THR A 102 40.35 21.75 14.76
CA THR A 102 40.31 22.01 16.20
C THR A 102 39.56 23.32 16.51
N PRO A 103 38.98 23.49 17.72
CA PRO A 103 38.38 24.76 18.13
C PRO A 103 39.37 25.93 18.08
N SER A 104 40.64 25.69 18.39
CA SER A 104 41.71 26.69 18.32
C SER A 104 41.97 27.14 16.86
N ALA A 105 42.06 26.19 15.92
CA ALA A 105 42.20 26.51 14.50
C ALA A 105 41.00 27.33 13.98
N GLN A 106 39.78 26.94 14.37
CA GLN A 106 38.57 27.69 14.00
C GLN A 106 38.58 29.12 14.57
N HIS A 107 38.95 29.27 15.85
CA HIS A 107 39.04 30.57 16.50
C HIS A 107 40.08 31.48 15.82
N ASN A 108 41.28 30.96 15.55
CA ASN A 108 42.34 31.71 14.86
C ASN A 108 41.89 32.18 13.48
N LEU A 109 41.20 31.33 12.71
CA LEU A 109 40.66 31.71 11.41
C LEU A 109 39.56 32.76 11.53
N LYS A 110 38.66 32.66 12.51
CA LYS A 110 37.63 33.68 12.77
C LYS A 110 38.22 35.04 13.10
N VAL A 111 39.23 35.08 13.97
CA VAL A 111 39.92 36.32 14.34
C VAL A 111 40.56 36.98 13.12
N MET A 112 41.21 36.18 12.26
CA MET A 112 41.80 36.69 11.01
C MET A 112 40.73 37.23 10.05
N LEU A 113 39.65 36.48 9.81
CA LEU A 113 38.57 36.88 8.91
C LEU A 113 37.85 38.13 9.42
N HIS A 114 37.57 38.22 10.72
CA HIS A 114 36.81 39.34 11.30
C HIS A 114 37.61 40.65 11.33
N ARG A 115 38.95 40.58 11.34
CA ARG A 115 39.82 41.76 11.28
C ARG A 115 39.90 42.37 9.87
N ASP A 116 39.62 41.58 8.84
CA ASP A 116 39.70 42.02 7.45
C ASP A 116 38.53 42.97 7.09
N PRO A 117 38.74 44.03 6.29
CA PRO A 117 37.67 44.92 5.86
C PRO A 117 36.63 44.26 4.94
N ASP A 118 36.96 43.16 4.27
CA ASP A 118 36.05 42.34 3.46
C ASP A 118 36.20 40.83 3.80
N PRO A 119 35.65 40.40 4.95
CA PRO A 119 35.80 39.03 5.45
C PRO A 119 35.32 37.95 4.47
N LEU A 120 34.26 38.25 3.72
CA LEU A 120 33.65 37.32 2.77
C LEU A 120 34.54 37.15 1.53
N LEU A 121 35.06 38.24 0.97
CA LEU A 121 36.01 38.15 -0.14
C LEU A 121 37.31 37.45 0.29
N LEU A 122 37.84 37.80 1.47
CA LEU A 122 39.04 37.16 2.00
C LEU A 122 38.84 35.65 2.17
N ALA A 123 37.70 35.21 2.70
CA ALA A 123 37.41 33.77 2.83
C ALA A 123 37.45 33.03 1.49
N LEU A 124 36.92 33.63 0.41
CA LEU A 124 36.97 33.05 -0.94
C LEU A 124 38.40 33.05 -1.51
N LYS A 125 39.21 34.09 -1.22
CA LYS A 125 40.63 34.11 -1.60
C LYS A 125 41.43 33.02 -0.88
N LEU A 126 41.25 32.85 0.43
CA LEU A 126 41.88 31.78 1.19
C LEU A 126 41.45 30.40 0.68
N PHE A 127 40.16 30.23 0.39
CA PHE A 127 39.62 29.02 -0.24
C PHE A 127 40.28 28.70 -1.57
N ALA A 128 40.41 29.68 -2.47
CA ALA A 128 41.01 29.49 -3.80
C ALA A 128 42.52 29.18 -3.77
N ASN A 129 43.19 29.48 -2.64
CA ASN A 129 44.59 29.13 -2.39
C ASN A 129 44.76 27.79 -1.63
N CYS A 130 43.67 27.04 -1.39
CA CYS A 130 43.75 25.73 -0.76
C CYS A 130 44.02 24.61 -1.78
N PRO A 131 44.88 23.63 -1.45
CA PRO A 131 44.98 22.41 -2.24
C PRO A 131 43.65 21.64 -2.18
N GLY A 132 43.12 21.26 -3.34
CA GLY A 132 41.88 20.48 -3.45
C GLY A 132 40.58 21.29 -3.32
N CYS A 133 40.61 22.61 -3.52
CA CYS A 133 39.41 23.47 -3.58
C CYS A 133 38.40 23.04 -4.67
N ASN A 134 38.87 22.41 -5.75
CA ASN A 134 38.04 21.87 -6.84
C ASN A 134 37.19 20.65 -6.43
N ASN A 135 37.48 20.00 -5.30
CA ASN A 135 36.75 18.83 -4.84
C ASN A 135 36.63 18.83 -3.31
N LEU A 136 35.52 19.39 -2.82
CA LEU A 136 35.24 19.51 -1.40
C LEU A 136 34.91 18.14 -0.80
N LYS A 137 35.96 17.43 -0.39
CA LYS A 137 35.87 16.20 0.40
C LYS A 137 35.73 16.53 1.89
N ASN A 138 35.06 15.63 2.62
CA ASN A 138 34.88 15.75 4.06
C ASN A 138 36.19 16.12 4.78
N LYS A 139 36.15 17.21 5.55
CA LYS A 139 37.22 17.71 6.43
C LYS A 139 38.46 18.29 5.75
N ASN A 140 38.43 18.66 4.47
CA ASN A 140 39.54 19.41 3.86
C ASN A 140 39.56 20.90 4.31
N LEU A 141 40.71 21.56 4.13
CA LEU A 141 40.90 22.96 4.57
C LEU A 141 39.94 23.93 3.85
N ALA A 142 39.72 23.73 2.55
CA ALA A 142 38.84 24.55 1.74
C ALA A 142 37.40 24.55 2.29
N LEU A 143 36.84 23.37 2.58
CA LEU A 143 35.53 23.24 3.21
C LEU A 143 35.51 23.89 4.60
N PHE A 144 36.57 23.69 5.40
CA PHE A 144 36.66 24.26 6.74
C PHE A 144 36.65 25.80 6.72
N ILE A 145 37.29 26.43 5.74
CA ILE A 145 37.24 27.89 5.58
C ILE A 145 35.81 28.35 5.31
N LEU A 146 35.10 27.70 4.38
CA LEU A 146 33.73 28.07 4.04
C LEU A 146 32.76 27.85 5.21
N GLU A 147 32.89 26.75 5.96
CA GLU A 147 32.10 26.52 7.17
C GLU A 147 32.41 27.58 8.24
N THR A 148 33.68 27.95 8.40
CA THR A 148 34.10 28.93 9.42
C THR A 148 33.57 30.32 9.13
N ILE A 149 33.57 30.77 7.87
CA ILE A 149 32.99 32.08 7.52
C ILE A 149 31.46 32.08 7.67
N CYS A 150 30.78 30.96 7.36
CA CYS A 150 29.35 30.84 7.59
C CYS A 150 28.99 30.87 9.08
N ASP A 151 29.79 30.21 9.92
CA ASP A 151 29.65 30.23 11.37
C ASP A 151 29.97 31.62 11.94
N LEU A 152 30.98 32.32 11.39
CA LEU A 152 31.27 33.72 11.76
C LEU A 152 30.10 34.65 11.42
N HIS A 153 29.50 34.52 10.24
CA HIS A 153 28.32 35.30 9.85
C HIS A 153 27.12 35.07 10.78
N THR A 154 26.98 33.86 11.33
CA THR A 154 25.91 33.57 12.31
C THR A 154 26.10 34.37 13.60
N GLN A 155 27.34 34.70 13.96
CA GLN A 155 27.68 35.50 15.13
C GLN A 155 27.68 37.01 14.82
N TYR A 156 28.07 37.38 13.61
CA TYR A 156 28.25 38.76 13.15
C TYR A 156 27.61 38.95 11.75
N PRO A 157 26.28 39.09 11.66
CA PRO A 157 25.59 39.20 10.36
C PRO A 157 26.03 40.40 9.51
N GLU A 158 26.54 41.46 10.14
CA GLU A 158 27.01 42.70 9.52
C GLU A 158 28.19 42.50 8.55
N ILE A 159 28.92 41.38 8.65
CA ILE A 159 30.03 41.08 7.72
C ILE A 159 29.54 40.92 6.27
N SER A 160 28.24 40.66 6.07
CA SER A 160 27.63 40.58 4.74
C SER A 160 27.25 41.93 4.15
N ALA A 161 27.29 43.02 4.91
CA ALA A 161 26.77 44.33 4.52
C ALA A 161 27.46 44.93 3.29
N LYS A 162 28.79 44.74 3.19
CA LYS A 162 29.62 45.27 2.09
C LYS A 162 29.90 44.25 0.98
N CYS A 163 29.27 43.07 1.02
CA CYS A 163 29.50 42.03 0.04
C CYS A 163 29.10 42.52 -1.37
N SER A 164 30.01 42.44 -2.34
CA SER A 164 29.77 42.82 -3.73
C SER A 164 29.03 41.72 -4.50
N ASP A 165 28.32 42.06 -5.57
CA ASP A 165 27.65 41.07 -6.42
C ASP A 165 28.65 40.11 -7.08
N ASN A 166 29.86 40.58 -7.40
CA ASN A 166 30.93 39.72 -7.88
C ASN A 166 31.32 38.66 -6.83
N THR A 167 31.52 39.07 -5.57
CA THR A 167 31.82 38.16 -4.45
C THR A 167 30.70 37.11 -4.28
N ARG A 168 29.43 37.52 -4.41
CA ARG A 168 28.27 36.62 -4.36
C ARG A 168 28.29 35.57 -5.48
N ILE A 169 28.55 35.99 -6.71
CA ILE A 169 28.63 35.08 -7.87
C ILE A 169 29.81 34.11 -7.72
N VAL A 170 30.96 34.57 -7.26
CA VAL A 170 32.13 33.72 -7.00
C VAL A 170 31.80 32.68 -5.95
N ALA A 171 31.17 33.09 -4.84
CA ALA A 171 30.74 32.17 -3.78
C ALA A 171 29.84 31.06 -4.34
N PHE A 172 28.81 31.43 -5.12
CA PHE A 172 27.95 30.45 -5.80
C PHE A 172 28.76 29.53 -6.71
N ASN A 173 29.61 30.08 -7.59
CA ASN A 173 30.38 29.28 -8.55
C ASN A 173 31.35 28.30 -7.88
N PHE A 174 31.89 28.65 -6.71
CA PHE A 174 32.80 27.78 -5.96
C PHE A 174 32.10 26.57 -5.35
N VAL A 175 30.82 26.71 -4.97
CA VAL A 175 30.10 25.63 -4.29
C VAL A 175 29.03 24.96 -5.14
N LYS A 176 28.63 25.51 -6.29
CA LYS A 176 27.41 25.11 -7.03
C LYS A 176 27.24 23.62 -7.34
N THR A 177 28.32 22.83 -7.38
CA THR A 177 28.32 21.38 -7.67
C THR A 177 29.04 20.55 -6.60
N CYS A 178 29.25 21.07 -5.39
CA CYS A 178 30.05 20.37 -4.38
C CYS A 178 29.34 19.20 -3.68
N GLY A 179 28.02 19.07 -3.84
CA GLY A 179 27.18 18.01 -3.30
C GLY A 179 26.90 18.11 -1.78
N ILE A 180 27.34 19.16 -1.10
CA ILE A 180 27.17 19.36 0.34
C ILE A 180 25.96 20.27 0.60
N VAL A 181 24.79 19.66 0.83
CA VAL A 181 23.49 20.36 0.94
C VAL A 181 23.48 21.42 2.06
N SER A 182 24.05 21.10 3.22
CA SER A 182 24.15 22.05 4.34
C SER A 182 24.96 23.29 3.97
N LEU A 183 26.02 23.11 3.16
CA LEU A 183 26.86 24.21 2.70
C LEU A 183 26.11 25.11 1.71
N TYR A 184 25.29 24.56 0.82
CA TYR A 184 24.48 25.38 -0.11
C TYR A 184 23.61 26.37 0.64
N LYS A 185 22.92 25.88 1.69
CA LYS A 185 22.08 26.73 2.54
C LYS A 185 22.93 27.76 3.30
N SER A 186 24.01 27.34 3.93
CA SER A 186 24.89 28.25 4.69
C SER A 186 25.51 29.35 3.83
N VAL A 187 25.99 29.01 2.63
CA VAL A 187 26.55 29.97 1.67
C VAL A 187 25.47 30.89 1.13
N MET A 188 24.28 30.38 0.82
CA MET A 188 23.14 31.21 0.38
C MET A 188 22.81 32.31 1.41
N ILE A 189 22.78 31.96 2.70
CA ILE A 189 22.51 32.90 3.78
C ILE A 189 23.68 33.87 3.94
N THR A 190 24.89 33.33 4.11
CA THR A 190 26.11 34.11 4.45
C THR A 190 26.47 35.14 3.39
N TYR A 191 26.36 34.78 2.12
CA TYR A 191 26.66 35.67 1.01
C TYR A 191 25.41 36.42 0.51
N GLN A 192 24.24 36.22 1.11
CA GLN A 192 22.98 36.86 0.71
C GLN A 192 22.70 36.69 -0.79
N LEU A 193 22.79 35.45 -1.28
CA LEU A 193 22.66 35.14 -2.71
C LEU A 193 21.27 35.49 -3.27
N ASN A 194 20.27 35.65 -2.40
CA ASN A 194 18.95 36.14 -2.76
C ASN A 194 18.96 37.54 -3.41
N LYS A 195 19.99 38.36 -3.15
CA LYS A 195 20.14 39.68 -3.76
C LYS A 195 20.50 39.64 -5.26
N ILE A 196 21.04 38.52 -5.74
CA ILE A 196 21.48 38.33 -7.12
C ILE A 196 20.72 37.20 -7.83
N CYS A 197 19.50 36.87 -7.37
CA CYS A 197 18.69 35.77 -7.92
C CYS A 197 18.62 35.77 -9.44
N GLU A 198 18.34 36.93 -10.05
CA GLU A 198 18.24 37.07 -11.52
C GLU A 198 19.52 36.67 -12.24
N MET A 199 20.69 36.99 -11.66
CA MET A 199 21.99 36.63 -12.21
C MET A 199 22.31 35.15 -12.05
N LEU A 200 21.71 34.49 -11.05
CA LEU A 200 21.91 33.06 -10.79
C LEU A 200 21.03 32.15 -11.66
N VAL A 201 19.88 32.63 -12.11
CA VAL A 201 18.95 31.83 -12.95
C VAL A 201 19.65 31.25 -14.20
N PRO A 202 20.40 32.02 -15.02
CA PRO A 202 21.13 31.46 -16.16
C PRO A 202 22.17 30.42 -15.75
N LYS A 203 22.83 30.60 -14.61
CA LYS A 203 23.82 29.65 -14.10
C LYS A 203 23.17 28.34 -13.62
N ILE A 204 21.96 28.40 -13.07
CA ILE A 204 21.18 27.21 -12.69
C ILE A 204 20.68 26.48 -13.94
N LYS A 205 20.20 27.19 -14.96
CA LYS A 205 19.86 26.60 -16.27
C LYS A 205 21.05 25.88 -16.90
N GLU A 206 22.24 26.44 -16.77
CA GLU A 206 23.48 25.79 -17.21
C GLU A 206 23.79 24.51 -16.41
N LEU A 207 23.56 24.49 -15.09
CA LEU A 207 23.68 23.26 -14.28
C LEU A 207 22.73 22.16 -14.79
N ILE A 208 21.48 22.52 -15.11
CA ILE A 208 20.48 21.60 -15.65
C ILE A 208 20.96 21.03 -16.99
N ARG A 209 21.41 21.88 -17.91
CA ARG A 209 21.97 21.46 -19.22
C ARG A 209 23.18 20.53 -19.07
N GLN A 210 23.99 20.73 -18.03
CA GLN A 210 25.14 19.89 -17.74
C GLN A 210 24.77 18.55 -17.07
N GLY A 211 23.53 18.38 -16.59
CA GLY A 211 23.04 17.17 -15.92
C GLY A 211 23.12 17.23 -14.38
N HIS A 212 23.44 18.38 -13.80
CA HIS A 212 23.54 18.59 -12.35
C HIS A 212 22.16 18.86 -11.71
N PHE A 213 21.17 18.00 -11.99
CA PHE A 213 19.78 18.20 -11.55
C PHE A 213 19.61 18.21 -10.02
N LYS A 214 20.42 17.43 -9.29
CA LYS A 214 20.43 17.43 -7.82
C LYS A 214 20.75 18.82 -7.28
N ASP A 215 21.84 19.39 -7.77
CA ASP A 215 22.34 20.67 -7.30
C ASP A 215 21.38 21.79 -7.71
N ALA A 216 20.92 21.76 -8.96
CA ALA A 216 19.91 22.70 -9.46
C ALA A 216 18.64 22.68 -8.60
N ALA A 217 18.15 21.50 -8.18
CA ALA A 217 16.99 21.38 -7.31
C ALA A 217 17.22 22.07 -5.95
N TYR A 218 18.33 21.78 -5.27
CA TYR A 218 18.62 22.41 -3.98
C TYR A 218 18.78 23.94 -4.09
N TRP A 219 19.47 24.43 -5.12
CA TRP A 219 19.61 25.87 -5.35
C TRP A 219 18.27 26.54 -5.60
N THR A 220 17.44 25.94 -6.45
CA THR A 220 16.13 26.47 -6.80
C THR A 220 15.18 26.52 -5.59
N ILE A 221 15.20 25.48 -4.75
CA ILE A 221 14.44 25.44 -3.48
C ILE A 221 14.95 26.50 -2.50
N ASN A 222 16.26 26.57 -2.27
CA ASN A 222 16.85 27.51 -1.30
C ASN A 222 16.64 28.97 -1.71
N LEU A 223 16.76 29.28 -3.01
CA LEU A 223 16.54 30.61 -3.57
C LEU A 223 15.04 30.94 -3.75
N GLN A 224 14.13 29.99 -3.51
CA GLN A 224 12.68 30.15 -3.65
C GLN A 224 12.23 30.56 -5.06
N ILE A 225 12.90 30.03 -6.09
CA ILE A 225 12.65 30.35 -7.51
C ILE A 225 12.08 29.15 -8.27
N THR A 226 11.37 28.26 -7.57
CA THR A 226 10.79 27.03 -8.15
C THR A 226 9.82 27.29 -9.30
N HIS A 227 9.11 28.42 -9.28
CA HIS A 227 8.17 28.86 -10.31
C HIS A 227 8.80 29.12 -11.69
N LEU A 228 10.13 29.19 -11.79
CA LEU A 228 10.84 29.43 -13.06
C LEU A 228 11.21 28.15 -13.82
N PHE A 229 10.97 26.97 -13.24
CA PHE A 229 11.40 25.69 -13.80
C PHE A 229 10.23 24.71 -13.85
N GLY A 230 10.03 24.09 -15.01
CA GLY A 230 8.95 23.14 -15.25
C GLY A 230 9.29 21.72 -14.84
N ILE A 231 8.34 20.81 -15.12
CA ILE A 231 8.42 19.38 -14.82
C ILE A 231 9.69 18.75 -15.44
N PHE A 232 9.98 19.10 -16.69
CA PHE A 232 11.09 18.52 -17.45
C PHE A 232 12.47 19.11 -17.11
N ASP A 233 12.52 20.25 -16.41
CA ASP A 233 13.79 20.88 -16.04
C ASP A 233 14.44 20.17 -14.85
N ILE A 234 13.63 19.80 -13.84
CA ILE A 234 14.14 19.30 -12.54
C ILE A 234 13.42 18.03 -12.09
N ILE A 235 12.08 18.02 -12.05
CA ILE A 235 11.31 16.96 -11.39
C ILE A 235 11.47 15.62 -12.12
N PHE A 236 11.20 15.60 -13.43
CA PHE A 236 11.28 14.39 -14.23
C PHE A 236 12.71 13.83 -14.33
N PRO A 237 13.76 14.60 -14.61
CA PRO A 237 15.12 14.06 -14.59
C PRO A 237 15.54 13.51 -13.22
N LEU A 238 15.08 14.10 -12.11
CA LEU A 238 15.32 13.52 -10.78
C LEU A 238 14.63 12.17 -10.61
N ILE A 239 13.39 12.01 -11.10
CA ILE A 239 12.68 10.73 -11.10
C ILE A 239 13.45 9.70 -11.95
N LEU A 240 13.85 10.07 -13.17
CA LEU A 240 14.63 9.20 -14.07
C LEU A 240 15.97 8.74 -13.47
N GLN A 241 16.55 9.54 -12.57
CA GLN A 241 17.79 9.21 -11.86
C GLN A 241 17.56 8.48 -10.52
N ASP A 242 16.34 8.02 -10.26
CA ASP A 242 15.92 7.36 -9.01
C ASP A 242 16.14 8.23 -7.75
N LYS A 243 15.96 9.54 -7.89
CA LYS A 243 16.11 10.54 -6.81
C LYS A 243 14.74 11.07 -6.37
N VAL A 244 13.79 10.15 -6.28
CA VAL A 244 12.38 10.41 -5.99
C VAL A 244 12.17 11.25 -4.71
N PRO A 245 12.87 11.00 -3.58
CA PRO A 245 12.72 11.84 -2.38
C PRO A 245 13.05 13.33 -2.61
N LEU A 246 14.03 13.62 -3.46
CA LEU A 246 14.39 15.01 -3.80
C LEU A 246 13.36 15.63 -4.75
N ALA A 247 12.83 14.85 -5.69
CA ALA A 247 11.74 15.31 -6.57
C ALA A 247 10.50 15.69 -5.76
N GLU A 248 10.16 14.93 -4.72
CA GLU A 248 9.07 15.28 -3.81
C GLU A 248 9.36 16.49 -2.95
N MET A 249 10.57 16.60 -2.41
CA MET A 249 10.97 17.79 -1.67
C MET A 249 10.85 19.05 -2.55
N TYR A 250 11.18 18.93 -3.84
CA TYR A 250 10.98 19.99 -4.81
C TYR A 250 9.48 20.29 -5.04
N LEU A 251 8.65 19.28 -5.26
CA LEU A 251 7.20 19.43 -5.42
C LEU A 251 6.52 20.06 -4.19
N ASN A 252 7.00 19.76 -2.98
CA ASN A 252 6.51 20.41 -1.76
C ASN A 252 6.79 21.93 -1.76
N ALA A 253 7.88 22.37 -2.40
CA ALA A 253 8.21 23.77 -2.61
C ALA A 253 7.54 24.37 -3.88
N ALA A 254 7.16 23.53 -4.84
CA ALA A 254 6.55 23.90 -6.13
C ALA A 254 5.14 23.27 -6.25
N LYS A 255 4.23 23.66 -5.34
CA LYS A 255 2.92 23.00 -5.19
C LYS A 255 2.06 23.09 -6.44
N ASP A 256 2.22 24.16 -7.22
CA ASP A 256 1.59 24.38 -8.53
C ASP A 256 1.94 23.29 -9.56
N LEU A 257 3.11 22.66 -9.43
CA LEU A 257 3.56 21.58 -10.32
C LEU A 257 3.10 20.19 -9.88
N ALA A 258 2.49 20.03 -8.69
CA ALA A 258 2.11 18.72 -8.16
C ALA A 258 1.07 18.01 -9.04
N LEU A 259 -0.04 18.68 -9.35
CA LEU A 259 -1.08 18.12 -10.22
C LEU A 259 -0.58 17.87 -11.65
N PRO A 260 0.05 18.84 -12.34
CA PRO A 260 0.63 18.61 -13.67
C PRO A 260 1.64 17.47 -13.72
N THR A 261 2.46 17.30 -12.68
CA THR A 261 3.41 16.19 -12.59
C THR A 261 2.68 14.86 -12.50
N VAL A 262 1.67 14.75 -11.64
CA VAL A 262 0.91 13.50 -11.49
C VAL A 262 0.15 13.15 -12.77
N GLN A 263 -0.46 14.11 -13.44
CA GLN A 263 -1.14 13.89 -14.72
C GLN A 263 -0.16 13.45 -15.82
N PHE A 264 1.02 14.07 -15.88
CA PHE A 264 2.06 13.66 -16.81
C PHE A 264 2.52 12.23 -16.53
N LEU A 265 2.86 11.88 -15.29
CA LEU A 265 3.30 10.53 -14.94
C LEU A 265 2.19 9.49 -15.14
N ASP A 266 0.92 9.84 -14.91
CA ASP A 266 -0.23 8.98 -15.21
C ASP A 266 -0.38 8.74 -16.72
N SER A 267 -0.14 9.75 -17.57
CA SER A 267 -0.19 9.56 -19.03
C SER A 267 0.81 8.52 -19.55
N LEU A 268 1.92 8.31 -18.82
CA LEU A 268 2.90 7.26 -19.14
C LEU A 268 2.40 5.85 -18.84
N LEU A 269 1.28 5.71 -18.13
CA LEU A 269 0.66 4.43 -17.75
C LEU A 269 -0.41 3.97 -18.77
N ASP A 270 -0.63 4.72 -19.85
CA ASP A 270 -1.58 4.33 -20.90
C ASP A 270 -1.19 2.99 -21.52
N LYS A 271 -2.13 2.05 -21.58
CA LYS A 271 -1.95 0.66 -22.03
C LYS A 271 -1.48 0.49 -23.47
N GLN A 272 -1.58 1.53 -24.31
CA GLN A 272 -1.24 1.43 -25.73
C GLN A 272 0.27 1.28 -25.97
N LYS A 273 1.10 1.79 -25.06
CA LYS A 273 2.56 1.70 -25.14
C LYS A 273 3.15 1.40 -23.77
N THR A 274 4.37 0.88 -23.75
CA THR A 274 5.14 0.77 -22.51
C THR A 274 5.50 2.16 -21.96
N VAL A 275 5.74 2.25 -20.65
CA VAL A 275 6.21 3.49 -19.99
C VAL A 275 7.45 4.06 -20.71
N PHE A 276 8.37 3.17 -21.12
CA PHE A 276 9.57 3.55 -21.85
C PHE A 276 9.24 4.18 -23.22
N GLU A 277 8.37 3.56 -24.01
CA GLU A 277 7.97 4.07 -25.32
C GLU A 277 7.24 5.42 -25.24
N HIS A 278 6.43 5.65 -24.19
CA HIS A 278 5.83 6.97 -23.94
C HIS A 278 6.88 8.03 -23.59
N CYS A 279 8.02 7.63 -23.03
CA CYS A 279 9.10 8.54 -22.68
C CYS A 279 10.09 8.82 -23.83
N ASP A 280 10.12 8.00 -24.89
CA ASP A 280 11.20 8.00 -25.89
C ASP A 280 11.43 9.37 -26.55
N GLU A 281 10.35 10.05 -26.94
CA GLU A 281 10.40 11.40 -27.52
C GLU A 281 10.96 12.43 -26.53
N ILE A 282 10.60 12.31 -25.25
CA ILE A 282 11.04 13.21 -24.18
C ILE A 282 12.52 12.95 -23.85
N LEU A 283 12.92 11.69 -23.73
CA LEU A 283 14.31 11.29 -23.49
C LEU A 283 15.22 11.78 -24.62
N THR A 284 14.74 11.70 -25.86
CA THR A 284 15.47 12.20 -27.04
C THR A 284 15.55 13.73 -27.04
N LYS A 285 14.46 14.42 -26.73
CA LYS A 285 14.41 15.90 -26.75
C LYS A 285 15.31 16.56 -25.71
N TYR A 286 15.35 16.01 -24.49
CA TYR A 286 16.06 16.63 -23.36
C TYR A 286 17.45 16.04 -23.09
N GLU A 287 17.83 14.95 -23.77
CA GLU A 287 19.15 14.31 -23.66
C GLU A 287 19.58 14.04 -22.21
N TYR A 288 18.65 13.54 -21.38
CA TYR A 288 18.92 13.32 -19.96
C TYR A 288 20.08 12.35 -19.72
N LYS A 289 20.93 12.69 -18.74
CA LYS A 289 22.07 11.87 -18.31
C LYS A 289 21.69 10.95 -17.15
N ASP A 290 22.37 9.81 -17.06
CA ASP A 290 22.26 8.84 -15.96
C ASP A 290 20.85 8.27 -15.72
N VAL A 291 20.07 8.08 -16.80
CA VAL A 291 18.71 7.52 -16.74
C VAL A 291 18.76 6.07 -16.25
N LYS A 292 17.95 5.76 -15.23
CA LYS A 292 17.76 4.41 -14.69
C LYS A 292 16.57 3.75 -15.37
N HIS A 293 16.85 2.78 -16.24
CA HIS A 293 15.82 2.04 -16.97
C HIS A 293 14.82 1.30 -16.06
N THR A 294 15.23 0.91 -14.85
CA THR A 294 14.35 0.28 -13.86
C THR A 294 13.14 1.15 -13.52
N VAL A 295 13.29 2.48 -13.51
CA VAL A 295 12.21 3.45 -13.21
C VAL A 295 11.20 3.54 -14.36
N LEU A 296 11.62 3.23 -15.59
CA LEU A 296 10.82 3.32 -16.83
C LEU A 296 10.01 2.04 -17.10
N THR A 297 9.52 1.42 -16.03
CA THR A 297 8.64 0.26 -16.08
C THR A 297 7.31 0.58 -15.39
N TYR A 298 6.26 -0.18 -15.71
CA TYR A 298 4.90 0.10 -15.20
C TYR A 298 4.84 0.09 -13.66
N ARG A 299 5.47 -0.88 -13.01
CA ARG A 299 5.32 -1.10 -11.56
C ARG A 299 5.92 0.03 -10.70
N PRO A 300 7.16 0.51 -10.93
CA PRO A 300 7.70 1.69 -10.24
C PRO A 300 6.91 2.95 -10.56
N MET A 301 6.52 3.16 -11.83
CA MET A 301 5.79 4.35 -12.24
C MET A 301 4.40 4.42 -11.60
N SER A 302 3.61 3.34 -11.65
CA SER A 302 2.28 3.27 -11.03
C SER A 302 2.32 3.44 -9.51
N LYS A 303 3.33 2.89 -8.83
CA LYS A 303 3.57 3.13 -7.40
C LYS A 303 3.88 4.60 -7.11
N LEU A 304 4.69 5.23 -7.96
CA LEU A 304 5.02 6.65 -7.83
C LEU A 304 3.76 7.51 -8.00
N VAL A 305 2.99 7.32 -9.07
CA VAL A 305 1.73 8.04 -9.34
C VAL A 305 0.76 7.85 -8.17
N THR A 306 0.54 6.61 -7.72
CA THR A 306 -0.35 6.31 -6.57
C THR A 306 0.06 7.08 -5.32
N ARG A 307 1.36 7.10 -5.04
CA ARG A 307 1.90 7.75 -3.84
C ARG A 307 1.82 9.26 -3.91
N LEU A 308 2.16 9.87 -5.04
CA LEU A 308 2.06 11.32 -5.23
C LEU A 308 0.60 11.77 -5.20
N ALA A 309 -0.31 11.05 -5.87
CA ALA A 309 -1.75 11.36 -5.84
C ALA A 309 -2.30 11.37 -4.40
N LYS A 310 -1.92 10.36 -3.59
CA LYS A 310 -2.28 10.31 -2.17
C LYS A 310 -1.66 11.45 -1.36
N THR A 311 -0.37 11.71 -1.52
CA THR A 311 0.36 12.76 -0.77
C THR A 311 -0.24 14.15 -1.01
N TYR A 312 -0.60 14.45 -2.26
CA TYR A 312 -1.13 15.75 -2.66
C TYR A 312 -2.66 15.81 -2.70
N LYS A 313 -3.36 14.75 -2.26
CA LYS A 313 -4.83 14.63 -2.26
C LYS A 313 -5.44 14.95 -3.63
N ILE A 314 -4.83 14.42 -4.68
CA ILE A 314 -5.29 14.58 -6.06
C ILE A 314 -6.43 13.60 -6.30
N ASP A 315 -7.54 14.12 -6.85
CA ASP A 315 -8.72 13.32 -7.17
C ASP A 315 -8.42 12.26 -8.24
N SER A 316 -9.06 11.10 -8.10
CA SER A 316 -8.90 9.97 -9.02
C SER A 316 -9.19 10.34 -10.48
N HIS A 317 -10.06 11.30 -10.77
CA HIS A 317 -10.36 11.76 -12.13
C HIS A 317 -9.12 12.29 -12.88
N PHE A 318 -8.09 12.76 -12.16
CA PHE A 318 -6.83 13.21 -12.74
C PHE A 318 -5.80 12.11 -12.98
N THR A 319 -6.11 10.86 -12.61
CA THR A 319 -5.26 9.68 -12.87
C THR A 319 -6.03 8.56 -13.59
N PRO A 320 -6.58 8.83 -14.79
CA PRO A 320 -7.44 7.89 -15.50
C PRO A 320 -6.73 6.58 -15.89
N ASN A 321 -5.44 6.62 -16.24
CA ASN A 321 -4.72 5.42 -16.68
C ASN A 321 -4.40 4.49 -15.50
N LEU A 322 -3.99 5.06 -14.37
CA LEU A 322 -3.81 4.31 -13.13
C LEU A 322 -5.14 3.65 -12.70
N ASN A 323 -6.25 4.38 -12.77
CA ASN A 323 -7.56 3.84 -12.41
C ASN A 323 -8.00 2.73 -13.34
N PHE A 324 -7.78 2.90 -14.65
CA PHE A 324 -8.07 1.88 -15.65
C PHE A 324 -7.35 0.58 -15.31
N THR A 325 -6.03 0.59 -15.12
CA THR A 325 -5.28 -0.64 -14.81
C THR A 325 -5.65 -1.25 -13.46
N LYS A 326 -5.96 -0.43 -12.46
CA LYS A 326 -6.45 -0.91 -11.16
C LYS A 326 -7.78 -1.65 -11.30
N ALA A 327 -8.71 -1.11 -12.09
CA ALA A 327 -9.99 -1.76 -12.36
C ALA A 327 -9.80 -3.08 -13.12
N CYS A 328 -8.94 -3.12 -14.15
CA CYS A 328 -8.56 -4.36 -14.86
C CYS A 328 -8.02 -5.41 -13.88
N SER A 329 -7.02 -5.04 -13.08
CA SER A 329 -6.38 -5.93 -12.11
C SER A 329 -7.38 -6.51 -11.10
N TYR A 330 -8.35 -5.69 -10.68
CA TYR A 330 -9.42 -6.15 -9.81
C TYR A 330 -10.37 -7.13 -10.49
N MET A 331 -10.81 -6.85 -11.72
CA MET A 331 -11.64 -7.79 -12.48
C MET A 331 -10.93 -9.14 -12.70
N HIS A 332 -9.63 -9.13 -12.97
CA HIS A 332 -8.84 -10.35 -13.10
C HIS A 332 -8.77 -11.11 -11.76
N PHE A 333 -8.58 -10.39 -10.65
CA PHE A 333 -8.63 -10.99 -9.31
C PHE A 333 -10.01 -11.63 -9.02
N LEU A 334 -11.10 -10.95 -9.39
CA LEU A 334 -12.46 -11.49 -9.23
C LEU A 334 -12.62 -12.79 -10.00
N TRP A 335 -12.16 -12.83 -11.25
CA TRP A 335 -12.18 -14.03 -12.09
C TRP A 335 -11.43 -15.20 -11.46
N HIS A 336 -10.19 -14.97 -11.00
CA HIS A 336 -9.41 -15.99 -10.31
C HIS A 336 -10.11 -16.50 -9.05
N LYS A 337 -10.62 -15.58 -8.22
CA LYS A 337 -11.30 -15.95 -6.98
C LYS A 337 -12.60 -16.74 -7.23
N TYR A 338 -13.32 -16.43 -8.30
CA TYR A 338 -14.47 -17.22 -8.75
C TYR A 338 -14.05 -18.63 -9.18
N ARG A 339 -13.03 -18.74 -10.03
CA ARG A 339 -12.53 -20.04 -10.51
C ARG A 339 -12.00 -20.95 -9.41
N ASP A 340 -11.41 -20.36 -8.37
CA ASP A 340 -10.90 -21.10 -7.21
C ASP A 340 -12.03 -21.49 -6.23
N GLY A 341 -13.30 -21.20 -6.54
CA GLY A 341 -14.45 -21.48 -5.67
C GLY A 341 -14.54 -20.57 -4.45
N GLY A 342 -13.80 -19.45 -4.44
CA GLY A 342 -13.76 -18.49 -3.35
C GLY A 342 -14.87 -17.43 -3.38
N MET A 343 -15.73 -17.45 -4.40
CA MET A 343 -16.96 -16.64 -4.49
C MET A 343 -18.00 -17.33 -5.37
N SER A 344 -19.28 -17.00 -5.20
CA SER A 344 -20.37 -17.45 -6.08
C SER A 344 -20.35 -16.76 -7.45
N CYS A 345 -21.00 -17.37 -8.45
CA CYS A 345 -21.15 -16.78 -9.79
C CYS A 345 -21.88 -15.43 -9.75
N ASP A 346 -22.93 -15.31 -8.94
CA ASP A 346 -23.66 -14.04 -8.80
C ASP A 346 -22.79 -12.96 -8.16
N ALA A 347 -22.00 -13.30 -7.13
CA ALA A 347 -21.07 -12.37 -6.50
C ALA A 347 -19.99 -11.89 -7.49
N TYR A 348 -19.42 -12.82 -8.28
CA TYR A 348 -18.48 -12.50 -9.35
C TYR A 348 -19.09 -11.54 -10.36
N ARG A 349 -20.24 -11.91 -10.95
CA ARG A 349 -20.88 -11.12 -12.00
C ARG A 349 -21.33 -9.75 -11.50
N GLU A 350 -21.79 -9.61 -10.26
CA GLU A 350 -22.13 -8.30 -9.70
C GLU A 350 -20.93 -7.38 -9.53
N LEU A 351 -19.82 -7.88 -8.98
CA LEU A 351 -18.62 -7.09 -8.78
C LEU A 351 -17.92 -6.77 -10.12
N ALA A 352 -17.90 -7.71 -11.05
CA ALA A 352 -17.35 -7.51 -12.39
C ALA A 352 -18.18 -6.48 -13.19
N ARG A 353 -19.51 -6.50 -13.10
CA ARG A 353 -20.39 -5.48 -13.71
C ARG A 353 -20.09 -4.09 -13.20
N ASP A 354 -19.95 -3.95 -11.88
CA ASP A 354 -19.66 -2.68 -11.24
C ASP A 354 -18.27 -2.14 -11.63
N ALA A 355 -17.27 -3.02 -11.70
CA ALA A 355 -15.92 -2.66 -12.13
C ALA A 355 -15.83 -2.32 -13.63
N ALA A 356 -16.59 -3.01 -14.48
CA ALA A 356 -16.62 -2.82 -15.94
C ALA A 356 -17.50 -1.63 -16.37
N SER A 357 -17.29 -0.47 -15.73
CA SER A 357 -18.13 0.72 -15.88
C SER A 357 -17.98 1.46 -17.21
N THR A 358 -16.91 1.20 -17.97
CA THR A 358 -16.62 1.85 -19.25
C THR A 358 -16.36 0.83 -20.33
N LYS A 359 -16.63 1.18 -21.59
CA LYS A 359 -16.40 0.30 -22.75
C LYS A 359 -14.97 -0.29 -22.78
N PRO A 360 -13.88 0.46 -22.54
CA PRO A 360 -12.54 -0.11 -22.45
C PRO A 360 -12.39 -1.19 -21.36
N LEU A 361 -13.07 -1.06 -20.21
CA LEU A 361 -13.05 -2.05 -19.12
C LEU A 361 -13.92 -3.26 -19.43
N GLN A 362 -15.03 -3.07 -20.13
CA GLN A 362 -15.89 -4.18 -20.62
C GLN A 362 -15.14 -5.07 -21.61
N MET A 363 -14.45 -4.45 -22.57
CA MET A 363 -13.61 -5.18 -23.54
C MET A 363 -12.46 -5.91 -22.85
N ASP A 364 -11.89 -5.28 -21.82
CA ASP A 364 -10.85 -5.89 -21.01
C ASP A 364 -11.33 -7.14 -20.28
N LEU A 365 -12.49 -7.06 -19.60
CA LEU A 365 -13.14 -8.20 -18.94
C LEU A 365 -13.38 -9.35 -19.92
N ILE A 366 -13.95 -9.06 -21.08
CA ILE A 366 -14.21 -10.07 -22.12
C ILE A 366 -12.93 -10.73 -22.59
N THR A 367 -11.89 -9.93 -22.87
CA THR A 367 -10.59 -10.44 -23.32
C THR A 367 -9.94 -11.30 -22.23
N ASN A 368 -10.03 -10.89 -20.96
CA ASN A 368 -9.51 -11.66 -19.84
C ASN A 368 -10.20 -13.03 -19.74
N VAL A 369 -11.54 -13.07 -19.70
CA VAL A 369 -12.30 -14.32 -19.61
C VAL A 369 -12.01 -15.24 -20.81
N ALA A 370 -11.98 -14.67 -22.03
CA ALA A 370 -11.65 -15.41 -23.25
C ALA A 370 -10.26 -16.04 -23.20
N SER A 371 -9.27 -15.37 -22.60
CA SER A 371 -7.90 -15.91 -22.45
C SER A 371 -7.84 -17.20 -21.61
N TYR A 372 -8.85 -17.46 -20.79
CA TYR A 372 -9.00 -18.69 -20.02
C TYR A 372 -9.91 -19.73 -20.67
N GLY A 373 -10.47 -19.45 -21.85
CA GLY A 373 -11.27 -20.38 -22.65
C GLY A 373 -12.72 -20.58 -22.18
N ASP A 374 -13.26 -19.72 -21.31
CA ASP A 374 -14.66 -19.80 -20.88
C ASP A 374 -15.57 -18.99 -21.81
N PHE A 375 -15.88 -19.57 -22.98
CA PHE A 375 -16.63 -18.87 -24.02
C PHE A 375 -18.13 -18.70 -23.71
N ASP A 376 -18.68 -19.46 -22.77
CA ASP A 376 -20.06 -19.27 -22.34
C ASP A 376 -20.16 -18.04 -21.44
N GLU A 377 -19.17 -17.82 -20.56
CA GLU A 377 -19.08 -16.58 -19.78
C GLU A 377 -18.76 -15.37 -20.70
N VAL A 378 -17.94 -15.54 -21.74
CA VAL A 378 -17.73 -14.50 -22.76
C VAL A 378 -19.05 -14.10 -23.44
N LYS A 379 -19.87 -15.07 -23.89
CA LYS A 379 -21.18 -14.81 -24.49
C LYS A 379 -22.09 -14.06 -23.50
N TYR A 380 -22.08 -14.45 -22.23
CA TYR A 380 -22.82 -13.75 -21.18
C TYR A 380 -22.44 -12.27 -21.12
N TRP A 381 -21.13 -11.93 -21.09
CA TRP A 381 -20.67 -10.55 -21.02
C TRP A 381 -20.97 -9.73 -22.28
N ILE A 382 -20.81 -10.33 -23.46
CA ILE A 382 -21.16 -9.69 -24.74
C ILE A 382 -22.64 -9.32 -24.76
N ASN A 383 -23.51 -10.26 -24.37
CA ASN A 383 -24.95 -10.03 -24.32
C ASN A 383 -25.33 -9.01 -23.24
N TYR A 384 -24.70 -9.08 -22.06
CA TYR A 384 -24.98 -8.19 -20.95
C TYR A 384 -24.65 -6.72 -21.27
N PHE A 385 -23.49 -6.47 -21.89
CA PHE A 385 -23.06 -5.13 -22.29
C PHE A 385 -23.58 -4.70 -23.66
N ASN A 386 -24.29 -5.58 -24.38
CA ASN A 386 -24.78 -5.35 -25.74
C ASN A 386 -23.66 -4.90 -26.70
N ILE A 387 -22.53 -5.63 -26.69
CA ILE A 387 -21.35 -5.31 -27.51
C ILE A 387 -21.53 -5.90 -28.91
N PRO A 388 -21.45 -5.09 -29.98
CA PRO A 388 -21.51 -5.59 -31.36
C PRO A 388 -20.36 -6.58 -31.63
N LEU A 389 -20.67 -7.69 -32.32
CA LEU A 389 -19.67 -8.74 -32.60
C LEU A 389 -18.51 -8.23 -33.47
N GLU A 390 -18.72 -7.17 -34.25
CA GLU A 390 -17.72 -6.50 -35.08
C GLU A 390 -16.63 -5.83 -34.24
N GLU A 391 -16.94 -5.45 -33.00
CA GLU A 391 -15.99 -4.81 -32.08
C GLU A 391 -15.15 -5.81 -31.28
N ILE A 392 -15.59 -7.07 -31.22
CA ILE A 392 -14.85 -8.16 -30.57
C ILE A 392 -13.63 -8.53 -31.42
N ALA A 393 -12.51 -8.81 -30.77
CA ALA A 393 -11.28 -9.23 -31.44
C ALA A 393 -11.50 -10.49 -32.30
N ASP A 394 -10.86 -10.55 -33.46
CA ASP A 394 -11.10 -11.59 -34.47
C ASP A 394 -10.84 -13.00 -33.94
N ASP A 395 -9.83 -13.17 -33.10
CA ASP A 395 -9.48 -14.43 -32.43
C ASP A 395 -10.61 -14.91 -31.52
N ILE A 396 -11.14 -14.02 -30.66
CA ILE A 396 -12.29 -14.33 -29.79
C ILE A 396 -13.53 -14.64 -30.63
N ARG A 397 -13.77 -13.89 -31.71
CA ARG A 397 -14.92 -14.11 -32.60
C ARG A 397 -14.85 -15.47 -33.28
N GLU A 398 -13.67 -15.88 -33.75
CA GLU A 398 -13.46 -17.20 -34.33
C GLU A 398 -13.70 -18.31 -33.29
N ASP A 399 -13.19 -18.15 -32.09
CA ASP A 399 -13.40 -19.14 -31.03
C ASP A 399 -14.86 -19.23 -30.61
N LEU A 400 -15.59 -18.12 -30.54
CA LEU A 400 -17.04 -18.11 -30.30
C LEU A 400 -17.80 -18.92 -31.36
N LYS A 401 -17.42 -18.81 -32.64
CA LYS A 401 -18.01 -19.61 -33.73
C LYS A 401 -17.68 -21.09 -33.60
N ARG A 402 -16.45 -21.45 -33.21
CA ARG A 402 -16.04 -22.85 -32.97
C ARG A 402 -16.79 -23.50 -31.81
N HIS A 403 -17.24 -22.69 -30.84
CA HIS A 403 -17.96 -23.13 -29.64
C HIS A 403 -19.47 -22.80 -29.69
N GLN A 404 -20.03 -22.58 -30.88
CA GLN A 404 -21.47 -22.66 -31.06
C GLN A 404 -21.88 -24.15 -31.08
N PRO A 405 -22.91 -24.55 -30.32
CA PRO A 405 -23.56 -25.83 -30.54
C PRO A 405 -24.02 -25.86 -32.01
N SER A 406 -23.80 -26.98 -32.69
CA SER A 406 -24.39 -27.22 -34.00
C SER A 406 -25.91 -27.36 -33.83
N GLU A 407 -26.62 -26.25 -33.73
CA GLU A 407 -28.06 -26.24 -33.98
C GLU A 407 -28.24 -26.21 -35.49
N ASN A 408 -28.86 -27.28 -35.99
CA ASN A 408 -29.32 -27.35 -37.35
C ASN A 408 -30.08 -26.07 -37.69
N SER A 409 -29.69 -25.44 -38.79
CA SER A 409 -30.57 -24.58 -39.57
C SER A 409 -31.92 -25.28 -39.74
N ASP A 410 -32.99 -24.64 -39.25
CA ASP A 410 -34.40 -24.78 -39.64
C ASP A 410 -35.33 -24.71 -38.41
N GLU A 411 -35.36 -23.59 -37.66
CA GLU A 411 -36.51 -23.26 -36.78
C GLU A 411 -36.48 -21.82 -36.22
N ILE A 412 -36.10 -20.83 -37.03
CA ILE A 412 -36.32 -19.40 -36.72
C ILE A 412 -37.14 -18.78 -37.85
N GLU A 413 -38.36 -19.26 -38.03
CA GLU A 413 -39.36 -18.55 -38.84
C GLU A 413 -40.78 -18.85 -38.39
N MET A 414 -41.05 -18.79 -37.09
CA MET A 414 -42.40 -18.54 -36.60
C MET A 414 -42.36 -18.27 -35.10
N LEU A 415 -42.45 -17.00 -34.71
CA LEU A 415 -43.02 -16.52 -33.45
C LEU A 415 -42.87 -15.00 -33.42
N ASN A 416 -43.57 -14.33 -34.32
CA ASN A 416 -43.69 -12.88 -34.31
C ASN A 416 -45.12 -12.43 -34.61
N ILE A 417 -46.12 -13.11 -34.04
CA ILE A 417 -47.50 -12.60 -33.93
C ILE A 417 -48.16 -13.22 -32.70
N SER A 418 -48.21 -12.48 -31.59
CA SER A 418 -49.45 -12.16 -30.85
C SER A 418 -49.16 -11.70 -29.42
N SER A 419 -49.78 -10.58 -29.11
CA SER A 419 -49.81 -9.85 -27.86
C SER A 419 -50.59 -10.55 -26.74
N SER A 420 -50.34 -10.06 -25.53
CA SER A 420 -51.26 -9.86 -24.40
C SER A 420 -51.35 -10.92 -23.28
N SER A 421 -51.13 -10.39 -22.07
CA SER A 421 -51.72 -10.70 -20.76
C SER A 421 -51.32 -11.96 -19.97
N GLU A 422 -51.07 -11.67 -18.69
CA GLU A 422 -51.23 -12.48 -17.47
C GLU A 422 -50.05 -13.27 -16.86
N THR A 423 -49.69 -12.78 -15.67
CA THR A 423 -49.23 -13.43 -14.44
C THR A 423 -49.08 -14.96 -14.42
N THR A 424 -47.90 -15.45 -14.02
CA THR A 424 -47.61 -16.16 -12.75
C THR A 424 -46.27 -16.92 -12.86
N SER A 425 -45.49 -16.86 -11.78
CA SER A 425 -44.49 -17.83 -11.30
C SER A 425 -43.85 -18.81 -12.31
N ALA A 426 -42.57 -18.61 -12.62
CA ALA A 426 -41.70 -19.66 -13.13
C ALA A 426 -40.29 -19.56 -12.51
N VAL A 427 -39.88 -20.69 -11.94
CA VAL A 427 -38.59 -20.98 -11.33
C VAL A 427 -37.51 -20.96 -12.42
N ASN A 428 -36.53 -20.07 -12.32
CA ASN A 428 -35.38 -20.06 -13.22
C ASN A 428 -34.25 -20.92 -12.64
N ASN A 429 -34.16 -22.16 -13.12
CA ASN A 429 -32.94 -22.95 -13.12
C ASN A 429 -32.08 -22.52 -14.31
N GLY A 430 -31.13 -21.62 -14.07
CA GLY A 430 -30.07 -21.23 -15.00
C GLY A 430 -28.71 -21.67 -14.47
N GLY A 431 -28.51 -22.98 -14.29
CA GLY A 431 -27.26 -23.55 -13.83
C GLY A 431 -26.22 -23.61 -14.94
N ALA A 432 -25.18 -22.77 -14.87
CA ALA A 432 -23.92 -23.04 -15.54
C ALA A 432 -23.36 -24.36 -15.01
N THR A 433 -22.98 -25.23 -15.94
CA THR A 433 -22.70 -26.64 -15.69
C THR A 433 -21.42 -26.83 -14.88
N ASN A 434 -21.58 -27.10 -13.58
CA ASN A 434 -20.60 -27.87 -12.84
C ASN A 434 -20.51 -29.27 -13.48
N LYS A 435 -19.40 -29.56 -14.18
CA LYS A 435 -19.03 -30.93 -14.55
C LYS A 435 -18.77 -31.74 -13.28
N SER A 436 -19.84 -32.25 -12.69
CA SER A 436 -19.85 -33.39 -11.79
C SER A 436 -20.75 -34.46 -12.40
N LYS A 437 -20.17 -35.33 -13.22
CA LYS A 437 -20.79 -36.62 -13.55
C LYS A 437 -20.43 -37.59 -12.43
N ARG A 438 -21.34 -37.80 -11.47
CA ARG A 438 -21.84 -39.13 -11.06
C ARG A 438 -22.75 -39.06 -9.82
N ALA A 439 -23.96 -39.54 -10.05
CA ALA A 439 -24.79 -40.39 -9.19
C ALA A 439 -25.26 -39.86 -7.82
N ASN A 440 -26.57 -40.01 -7.62
CA ASN A 440 -27.28 -39.99 -6.34
C ASN A 440 -26.45 -40.61 -5.20
N ALA A 441 -25.84 -39.73 -4.41
CA ALA A 441 -25.45 -39.95 -3.04
C ALA A 441 -25.74 -38.63 -2.33
N THR A 442 -26.53 -38.66 -1.27
CA THR A 442 -26.78 -37.49 -0.41
C THR A 442 -25.45 -37.11 0.23
N ILE A 443 -24.68 -36.23 -0.43
CA ILE A 443 -23.43 -35.70 0.10
C ILE A 443 -23.82 -34.96 1.39
N PRO A 444 -23.26 -35.31 2.57
CA PRO A 444 -23.52 -34.56 3.79
C PRO A 444 -23.17 -33.09 3.56
N ASN A 445 -24.09 -32.18 3.86
CA ASN A 445 -23.78 -30.76 3.78
C ASN A 445 -22.75 -30.42 4.87
N ASN A 446 -21.50 -30.25 4.44
CA ASN A 446 -20.35 -29.95 5.30
C ASN A 446 -20.33 -28.50 5.78
N TYR A 447 -21.27 -27.66 5.31
CA TYR A 447 -21.39 -26.27 5.72
C TYR A 447 -22.43 -26.07 6.83
N LEU A 448 -22.13 -25.13 7.72
CA LEU A 448 -23.03 -24.68 8.77
C LEU A 448 -24.23 -23.96 8.12
N THR A 449 -25.41 -24.22 8.64
CA THR A 449 -26.66 -23.56 8.24
C THR A 449 -27.16 -22.71 9.40
N LEU A 450 -27.92 -21.66 9.10
CA LEU A 450 -28.55 -20.83 10.14
C LEU A 450 -29.49 -21.70 10.98
N ALA A 451 -29.29 -21.71 12.30
CA ALA A 451 -30.12 -22.47 13.22
C ALA A 451 -31.47 -21.78 13.51
N LEU A 452 -31.55 -20.48 13.24
CA LEU A 452 -32.75 -19.68 13.39
C LEU A 452 -33.62 -19.73 12.12
N PRO A 453 -34.96 -19.69 12.26
CA PRO A 453 -35.86 -19.44 11.14
C PRO A 453 -35.54 -18.10 10.46
N ILE A 454 -35.78 -18.00 9.15
CA ILE A 454 -35.49 -16.78 8.39
C ILE A 454 -36.29 -15.57 8.90
N ASP A 455 -37.49 -15.77 9.45
CA ASP A 455 -38.32 -14.71 10.04
C ASP A 455 -37.70 -14.07 11.29
N CYS A 456 -36.68 -14.72 11.87
CA CYS A 456 -35.88 -14.17 12.98
C CYS A 456 -34.69 -13.33 12.48
N VAL A 457 -34.51 -13.20 11.15
CA VAL A 457 -33.53 -12.32 10.51
C VAL A 457 -34.25 -11.07 10.03
N ILE A 458 -33.99 -9.94 10.70
CA ILE A 458 -34.75 -8.71 10.54
C ILE A 458 -33.87 -7.65 9.88
N LEU A 459 -34.24 -7.21 8.67
CA LEU A 459 -33.59 -6.09 7.99
C LEU A 459 -34.07 -4.77 8.59
N ILE A 460 -33.12 -3.96 9.07
CA ILE A 460 -33.34 -2.65 9.67
C ILE A 460 -32.92 -1.60 8.65
N ASP A 461 -33.91 -1.07 7.94
CA ASP A 461 -33.76 -0.09 6.85
C ASP A 461 -34.60 1.18 7.07
N ASP A 462 -35.37 1.24 8.17
CA ASP A 462 -36.21 2.37 8.56
C ASP A 462 -36.13 2.67 10.07
N ARG A 463 -36.63 3.85 10.44
CA ARG A 463 -36.60 4.37 11.81
C ARG A 463 -37.42 3.54 12.81
N ALA A 464 -38.57 3.01 12.42
CA ALA A 464 -39.46 2.31 13.33
C ALA A 464 -38.85 0.97 13.76
N LYS A 465 -38.35 0.20 12.79
CA LYS A 465 -37.62 -1.04 13.05
C LYS A 465 -36.36 -0.80 13.88
N PHE A 466 -35.64 0.30 13.60
CA PHE A 466 -34.45 0.66 14.36
C PHE A 466 -34.75 0.88 15.85
N HIS A 467 -35.82 1.61 16.18
CA HIS A 467 -36.22 1.82 17.57
C HIS A 467 -36.65 0.52 18.26
N GLU A 468 -37.42 -0.34 17.59
CA GLU A 468 -37.81 -1.64 18.15
C GLU A 468 -36.59 -2.52 18.46
N MET A 469 -35.66 -2.60 17.50
CA MET A 469 -34.39 -3.30 17.70
C MET A 469 -33.61 -2.70 18.88
N LEU A 470 -33.48 -1.38 18.95
CA LEU A 470 -32.69 -0.70 19.98
C LEU A 470 -33.22 -1.03 21.39
N GLU A 471 -34.53 -0.90 21.61
CA GLU A 471 -35.16 -1.24 22.89
C GLU A 471 -34.95 -2.71 23.25
N TYR A 472 -35.04 -3.62 22.27
CA TYR A 472 -34.76 -5.04 22.50
C TYR A 472 -33.29 -5.32 22.87
N LEU A 473 -32.34 -4.69 22.17
CA LEU A 473 -30.90 -4.89 22.37
C LEU A 473 -30.42 -4.35 23.73
N GLN A 474 -31.02 -3.29 24.25
CA GLN A 474 -30.68 -2.72 25.55
C GLN A 474 -30.94 -3.68 26.72
N GLY A 475 -31.86 -4.63 26.55
CA GLY A 475 -32.15 -5.67 27.55
C GLY A 475 -31.26 -6.90 27.48
N GLN A 476 -30.29 -6.95 26.56
CA GLN A 476 -29.42 -8.12 26.36
C GLN A 476 -28.12 -7.98 27.16
N LEU A 477 -27.64 -9.08 27.74
CA LEU A 477 -26.31 -9.15 28.37
C LEU A 477 -25.20 -9.54 27.39
N LEU A 478 -25.57 -10.18 26.28
CA LEU A 478 -24.65 -10.74 25.30
C LEU A 478 -25.19 -10.49 23.91
N ILE A 479 -24.36 -9.89 23.05
CA ILE A 479 -24.61 -9.79 21.62
C ILE A 479 -23.36 -10.20 20.85
N ALA A 480 -23.55 -10.72 19.65
CA ALA A 480 -22.47 -10.87 18.68
C ALA A 480 -22.68 -9.90 17.53
N PHE A 481 -21.59 -9.41 16.95
CA PHE A 481 -21.69 -8.56 15.77
C PHE A 481 -20.58 -8.85 14.77
N ASP A 482 -20.89 -8.54 13.52
CA ASP A 482 -19.96 -8.54 12.40
C ASP A 482 -20.28 -7.37 11.46
N SER A 483 -19.47 -7.12 10.44
CA SER A 483 -19.80 -6.10 9.43
C SER A 483 -19.36 -6.46 8.02
N GLU A 484 -20.10 -5.93 7.03
CA GLU A 484 -19.81 -6.16 5.61
C GLU A 484 -19.66 -4.85 4.85
N TRP A 485 -18.76 -4.84 3.88
CA TRP A 485 -18.54 -3.70 2.99
C TRP A 485 -18.22 -4.14 1.58
N LYS A 486 -18.64 -3.34 0.59
CA LYS A 486 -18.24 -3.54 -0.80
C LYS A 486 -16.71 -3.36 -0.94
N PRO A 487 -15.98 -4.31 -1.54
CA PRO A 487 -14.57 -4.11 -1.84
C PRO A 487 -14.40 -2.98 -2.87
N SER A 488 -13.62 -1.94 -2.54
CA SER A 488 -13.27 -0.87 -3.49
C SER A 488 -11.76 -0.82 -3.75
N VAL A 489 -11.41 -0.58 -5.01
CA VAL A 489 -10.01 -0.54 -5.49
C VAL A 489 -9.50 0.89 -5.60
N CYS A 490 -10.37 1.79 -6.01
CA CYS A 490 -10.05 3.20 -6.28
C CYS A 490 -10.55 4.13 -5.18
N ASN A 491 -11.62 3.75 -4.47
CA ASN A 491 -12.22 4.54 -3.42
C ASN A 491 -11.99 3.92 -2.05
N GLU A 492 -12.33 4.68 -1.03
CA GLU A 492 -12.29 4.17 0.33
C GLU A 492 -13.46 3.20 0.60
N ASN A 493 -13.17 2.11 1.31
CA ASN A 493 -14.23 1.22 1.80
C ASN A 493 -15.07 1.92 2.86
N VAL A 494 -16.39 1.68 2.79
CA VAL A 494 -17.42 2.15 3.72
C VAL A 494 -18.30 0.95 4.09
N ILE A 495 -18.69 0.86 5.36
CA ILE A 495 -19.60 -0.21 5.81
C ILE A 495 -20.91 -0.15 5.04
N SER A 496 -21.35 -1.29 4.56
CA SER A 496 -22.62 -1.46 3.85
C SER A 496 -23.68 -2.16 4.70
N LEU A 497 -23.27 -3.05 5.62
CA LEU A 497 -24.18 -3.78 6.50
C LEU A 497 -23.50 -3.99 7.86
N LEU A 498 -24.25 -3.81 8.95
CA LEU A 498 -23.84 -4.19 10.30
C LEU A 498 -24.78 -5.28 10.79
N GLN A 499 -24.24 -6.42 11.22
CA GLN A 499 -25.05 -7.51 11.77
C GLN A 499 -24.96 -7.53 13.28
N ILE A 500 -26.09 -7.66 13.96
CA ILE A 500 -26.14 -7.84 15.42
C ILE A 500 -27.00 -9.06 15.73
N ALA A 501 -26.37 -10.11 16.24
CA ALA A 501 -27.02 -11.35 16.63
C ALA A 501 -27.24 -11.42 18.15
N THR A 502 -28.39 -11.99 18.51
CA THR A 502 -28.75 -12.50 19.82
C THR A 502 -29.09 -13.99 19.69
N PRO A 503 -29.27 -14.74 20.78
CA PRO A 503 -29.64 -16.15 20.70
C PRO A 503 -30.94 -16.44 19.93
N TYR A 504 -31.80 -15.43 19.76
CA TYR A 504 -33.15 -15.60 19.21
C TYR A 504 -33.40 -14.83 17.91
N ARG A 505 -32.61 -13.80 17.61
CA ARG A 505 -32.81 -12.88 16.48
C ARG A 505 -31.49 -12.37 15.95
N VAL A 506 -31.45 -12.12 14.63
CA VAL A 506 -30.35 -11.40 13.98
C VAL A 506 -30.88 -10.16 13.29
N TYR A 507 -30.30 -9.01 13.61
CA TYR A 507 -30.61 -7.74 12.98
C TYR A 507 -29.57 -7.42 11.93
N LEU A 508 -30.01 -7.13 10.71
CA LEU A 508 -29.15 -6.68 9.61
C LEU A 508 -29.42 -5.19 9.37
N LEU A 509 -28.53 -4.32 9.85
CA LEU A 509 -28.70 -2.88 9.78
C LEU A 509 -28.13 -2.35 8.45
N ASP A 510 -29.00 -1.79 7.61
CA ASP A 510 -28.63 -1.20 6.33
C ASP A 510 -27.90 0.14 6.55
N CYS A 511 -26.57 0.10 6.56
CA CYS A 511 -25.73 1.27 6.79
C CYS A 511 -25.74 2.29 5.63
N LEU A 512 -26.35 1.94 4.49
CA LEU A 512 -26.49 2.82 3.33
C LEU A 512 -27.89 3.44 3.23
N SER A 513 -28.83 3.05 4.10
CA SER A 513 -30.19 3.61 4.10
C SER A 513 -30.19 5.06 4.54
N SER A 514 -30.74 5.94 3.69
CA SER A 514 -30.94 7.36 4.01
C SER A 514 -32.02 7.60 5.07
N GLN A 515 -32.79 6.57 5.46
CA GLN A 515 -33.80 6.66 6.51
C GLN A 515 -33.22 6.52 7.93
N LEU A 516 -31.96 6.08 8.04
CA LEU A 516 -31.26 5.90 9.31
C LEU A 516 -30.36 7.12 9.59
N SER A 517 -30.87 8.06 10.40
CA SER A 517 -30.18 9.32 10.69
C SER A 517 -28.99 9.15 11.65
N ASP A 518 -28.08 10.12 11.64
CA ASP A 518 -26.92 10.16 12.54
C ASP A 518 -27.31 10.03 14.02
N GLU A 519 -28.44 10.60 14.43
CA GLU A 519 -28.94 10.49 15.80
C GLU A 519 -29.28 9.05 16.19
N LEU A 520 -29.80 8.23 15.27
CA LEU A 520 -30.10 6.82 15.53
C LEU A 520 -28.81 6.03 15.74
N TRP A 521 -27.79 6.27 14.90
CA TRP A 521 -26.48 5.65 15.06
C TRP A 521 -25.80 6.06 16.37
N GLN A 522 -25.88 7.33 16.76
CA GLN A 522 -25.39 7.81 18.05
C GLN A 522 -26.10 7.10 19.22
N GLN A 523 -27.41 6.88 19.13
CA GLN A 523 -28.16 6.14 20.14
C GLN A 523 -27.72 4.68 20.24
N LEU A 524 -27.50 4.00 19.12
CA LEU A 524 -26.95 2.63 19.09
C LEU A 524 -25.57 2.58 19.73
N GLY A 525 -24.72 3.54 19.40
CA GLY A 525 -23.41 3.74 20.01
C GLY A 525 -23.49 3.88 21.53
N GLN A 526 -24.30 4.81 22.01
CA GLN A 526 -24.44 5.13 23.43
C GLN A 526 -25.08 3.97 24.24
N ARG A 527 -26.17 3.40 23.74
CA ARG A 527 -27.02 2.48 24.50
C ARG A 527 -26.59 1.02 24.40
N VAL A 528 -25.86 0.64 23.35
CA VAL A 528 -25.46 -0.76 23.11
C VAL A 528 -23.93 -0.90 23.09
N PHE A 529 -23.25 -0.25 22.15
CA PHE A 529 -21.81 -0.45 21.98
C PHE A 529 -20.98 0.08 23.16
N ASN A 530 -21.36 1.23 23.73
CA ASN A 530 -20.69 1.83 24.89
C ASN A 530 -21.22 1.33 26.24
N ASN A 531 -22.27 0.49 26.25
CA ASN A 531 -22.81 -0.08 27.48
C ASN A 531 -21.91 -1.21 27.99
N LEU A 532 -21.30 -1.05 29.17
CA LEU A 532 -20.36 -2.02 29.73
C LEU A 532 -21.02 -3.31 30.23
N GLU A 533 -22.34 -3.28 30.47
CA GLU A 533 -23.11 -4.44 30.94
C GLU A 533 -23.46 -5.40 29.79
N ILE A 534 -23.32 -4.94 28.54
CA ILE A 534 -23.53 -5.76 27.35
C ILE A 534 -22.16 -6.22 26.85
N LEU A 535 -21.92 -7.53 26.88
CA LEU A 535 -20.74 -8.13 26.26
C LEU A 535 -20.94 -8.21 24.74
N LYS A 536 -20.07 -7.54 23.99
CA LYS A 536 -20.02 -7.58 22.52
C LYS A 536 -18.99 -8.60 22.08
N VAL A 537 -19.43 -9.66 21.43
CA VAL A 537 -18.57 -10.71 20.88
C VAL A 537 -18.36 -10.49 19.39
N GLY A 538 -17.13 -10.69 18.92
CA GLY A 538 -16.81 -10.72 17.49
C GLY A 538 -15.52 -11.47 17.20
N PHE A 539 -15.05 -11.43 15.95
CA PHE A 539 -13.86 -12.15 15.52
C PHE A 539 -12.92 -11.24 14.71
N SER A 540 -11.71 -10.99 15.20
CA SER A 540 -10.79 -9.98 14.63
C SER A 540 -11.32 -8.55 14.69
N LEU A 541 -11.98 -8.20 15.80
CA LEU A 541 -12.77 -6.98 16.03
C LEU A 541 -12.06 -5.65 15.72
N HIS A 542 -10.73 -5.62 15.75
CA HIS A 542 -9.97 -4.40 15.50
C HIS A 542 -10.31 -3.76 14.15
N GLN A 543 -10.49 -4.56 13.10
CA GLN A 543 -10.79 -4.05 11.77
C GLN A 543 -12.23 -3.55 11.68
N ASP A 544 -13.19 -4.29 12.22
CA ASP A 544 -14.62 -3.91 12.25
C ASP A 544 -14.83 -2.63 13.05
N LEU A 545 -14.27 -2.53 14.26
CA LEU A 545 -14.38 -1.32 15.08
C LEU A 545 -13.77 -0.10 14.39
N ARG A 546 -12.66 -0.27 13.66
CA ARG A 546 -12.06 0.80 12.87
C ARG A 546 -12.97 1.24 11.72
N MET A 547 -13.58 0.29 11.02
CA MET A 547 -14.53 0.57 9.94
C MET A 547 -15.80 1.24 10.47
N LEU A 548 -16.34 0.76 11.61
CA LEU A 548 -17.51 1.32 12.28
C LEU A 548 -17.26 2.77 12.72
N HIS A 549 -16.14 3.04 13.37
CA HIS A 549 -15.76 4.39 13.78
C HIS A 549 -15.54 5.33 12.56
N LYS A 550 -15.08 4.78 11.43
CA LYS A 550 -14.84 5.56 10.22
C LYS A 550 -16.15 5.86 9.46
N SER A 551 -17.06 4.90 9.40
CA SER A 551 -18.24 4.95 8.53
C SER A 551 -19.51 5.46 9.22
N LEU A 552 -19.63 5.32 10.55
CA LEU A 552 -20.85 5.64 11.28
C LEU A 552 -20.57 6.52 12.50
N PRO A 553 -21.46 7.47 12.86
CA PRO A 553 -21.28 8.37 13.99
C PRO A 553 -21.63 7.71 15.34
N LEU A 554 -21.12 6.50 15.59
CA LEU A 554 -21.42 5.72 16.81
C LEU A 554 -20.78 6.29 18.08
N GLN A 555 -19.78 7.18 17.97
CA GLN A 555 -19.03 7.73 19.12
C GLN A 555 -18.48 6.63 20.05
N LEU A 556 -17.87 5.59 19.47
CA LEU A 556 -17.37 4.43 20.20
C LEU A 556 -16.30 4.83 21.23
N ASN A 557 -16.47 4.42 22.48
CA ASN A 557 -15.46 4.56 23.52
C ASN A 557 -14.45 3.39 23.47
N LEU A 558 -13.47 3.48 22.57
CA LEU A 558 -12.47 2.42 22.37
C LEU A 558 -11.49 2.23 23.55
N ASN A 559 -11.53 3.12 24.55
CA ASN A 559 -10.77 2.96 25.80
C ASN A 559 -11.47 2.01 26.79
N ALA A 560 -12.78 1.83 26.66
CA ALA A 560 -13.59 0.91 27.46
C ALA A 560 -13.50 -0.53 26.90
N LYS A 561 -12.36 -1.18 27.12
CA LYS A 561 -12.09 -2.49 26.48
C LYS A 561 -12.85 -3.67 27.08
N THR A 562 -13.39 -3.55 28.30
CA THR A 562 -13.93 -4.68 29.08
C THR A 562 -15.16 -5.35 28.48
N CYS A 563 -15.88 -4.67 27.59
CA CYS A 563 -17.11 -5.17 27.01
C CYS A 563 -16.97 -5.66 25.55
N TYR A 564 -15.75 -5.77 25.01
CA TYR A 564 -15.49 -6.27 23.65
C TYR A 564 -14.62 -7.52 23.68
N LEU A 565 -15.23 -8.69 23.48
CA LEU A 565 -14.54 -9.97 23.45
C LEU A 565 -14.24 -10.40 22.02
N ASP A 566 -12.96 -10.36 21.64
CA ASP A 566 -12.49 -10.92 20.38
C ASP A 566 -12.22 -12.43 20.54
N LEU A 567 -13.07 -13.25 19.91
CA LEU A 567 -12.96 -14.72 19.95
C LEU A 567 -11.66 -15.22 19.31
N ARG A 568 -11.06 -14.48 18.39
CA ARG A 568 -9.75 -14.85 17.81
C ARG A 568 -8.65 -14.74 18.86
N GLU A 569 -8.67 -13.68 19.66
CA GLU A 569 -7.69 -13.49 20.74
C GLU A 569 -7.90 -14.51 21.86
N LEU A 570 -9.15 -14.75 22.27
CA LEU A 570 -9.49 -15.82 23.22
C LEU A 570 -8.96 -17.17 22.72
N TRP A 571 -9.29 -17.55 21.48
CA TRP A 571 -8.82 -18.79 20.88
C TRP A 571 -7.28 -18.89 20.82
N ARG A 572 -6.59 -17.80 20.45
CA ARG A 572 -5.12 -17.74 20.43
C ARG A 572 -4.53 -18.04 21.80
N ARG A 573 -5.09 -17.47 22.88
CA ARG A 573 -4.62 -17.71 24.24
C ARG A 573 -4.88 -19.15 24.69
N LEU A 574 -6.08 -19.67 24.45
CA LEU A 574 -6.43 -21.06 24.78
C LEU A 574 -5.52 -22.05 24.05
N LYS A 575 -5.23 -21.81 22.76
CA LYS A 575 -4.32 -22.63 21.96
C LYS A 575 -2.87 -22.58 22.47
N TYR A 576 -2.34 -21.39 22.78
CA TYR A 576 -0.99 -21.23 23.32
C TYR A 576 -0.81 -21.98 24.64
N LEU A 577 -1.84 -21.96 25.48
CA LEU A 577 -1.81 -22.61 26.78
C LEU A 577 -2.07 -24.11 26.70
N GLN A 578 -2.62 -24.63 25.59
CA GLN A 578 -2.95 -26.05 25.39
C GLN A 578 -3.88 -26.62 26.48
N ILE A 579 -4.71 -25.77 27.07
CA ILE A 579 -5.62 -26.13 28.19
C ILE A 579 -7.00 -26.61 27.71
N VAL A 580 -7.34 -26.37 26.44
CA VAL A 580 -8.65 -26.68 25.86
C VAL A 580 -8.51 -27.72 24.76
N LYS A 581 -9.39 -28.74 24.79
CA LYS A 581 -9.66 -29.64 23.67
C LYS A 581 -11.03 -29.28 23.09
N PHE A 582 -11.05 -28.92 21.81
CA PHE A 582 -12.30 -28.62 21.12
C PHE A 582 -13.04 -29.90 20.72
N PRO A 583 -14.39 -29.90 20.69
CA PRO A 583 -15.20 -31.10 20.47
C PRO A 583 -14.89 -31.82 19.14
N PHE A 584 -14.54 -31.05 18.11
CA PHE A 584 -14.25 -31.57 16.76
C PHE A 584 -12.78 -31.37 16.34
N GLY A 585 -11.87 -31.23 17.31
CA GLY A 585 -10.45 -30.98 17.07
C GLY A 585 -9.69 -32.18 16.51
N CYS A 586 -9.63 -32.34 15.19
CA CYS A 586 -8.87 -33.39 14.51
C CYS A 586 -7.46 -32.92 14.07
N GLY A 587 -6.50 -32.75 14.98
CA GLY A 587 -5.03 -32.71 14.73
C GLY A 587 -4.46 -31.77 13.63
N SER A 588 -5.30 -31.00 12.94
CA SER A 588 -4.96 -30.17 11.79
C SER A 588 -4.56 -28.79 12.29
N ASN A 589 -3.41 -28.32 11.84
CA ASN A 589 -2.96 -26.94 12.02
C ASN A 589 -3.78 -25.99 11.14
N SER A 590 -5.11 -26.00 11.27
CA SER A 590 -6.00 -25.08 10.56
C SER A 590 -5.79 -23.65 11.09
N GLY A 591 -5.67 -22.71 10.14
CA GLY A 591 -5.29 -21.32 10.39
C GLY A 591 -6.27 -20.56 11.27
N GLY A 592 -5.83 -19.41 11.82
CA GLY A 592 -6.58 -18.58 12.77
C GLY A 592 -7.79 -17.82 12.22
N SER A 593 -8.71 -18.50 11.52
CA SER A 593 -9.92 -17.94 10.88
C SER A 593 -11.22 -18.37 11.59
N LEU A 594 -12.29 -17.60 11.42
CA LEU A 594 -13.61 -17.92 12.01
C LEU A 594 -14.16 -19.25 11.48
N CYS A 595 -14.01 -19.52 10.19
CA CYS A 595 -14.40 -20.81 9.58
C CYS A 595 -13.71 -22.01 10.26
N ALA A 596 -12.42 -21.88 10.60
CA ALA A 596 -11.68 -22.93 11.30
C ALA A 596 -12.14 -23.08 12.76
N LEU A 597 -12.37 -21.97 13.48
CA LEU A 597 -12.88 -22.02 14.85
C LEU A 597 -14.30 -22.62 14.90
N THR A 598 -15.12 -22.28 13.91
CA THR A 598 -16.47 -22.82 13.73
C THR A 598 -16.43 -24.33 13.48
N GLU A 599 -15.52 -24.81 12.62
CA GLU A 599 -15.32 -26.24 12.39
C GLU A 599 -14.87 -26.97 13.66
N LEU A 600 -13.95 -26.38 14.44
CA LEU A 600 -13.49 -26.96 15.71
C LEU A 600 -14.60 -27.05 16.77
N CYS A 601 -15.49 -26.05 16.83
CA CYS A 601 -16.55 -25.98 17.84
C CYS A 601 -17.83 -26.71 17.43
N LEU A 602 -18.22 -26.63 16.16
CA LEU A 602 -19.53 -27.07 15.64
C LEU A 602 -19.44 -28.21 14.61
N GLY A 603 -18.24 -28.64 14.23
CA GLY A 603 -18.03 -29.75 13.31
C GLY A 603 -18.35 -29.45 11.84
N LYS A 604 -18.66 -28.20 11.51
CA LYS A 604 -19.03 -27.74 10.16
C LYS A 604 -18.26 -26.49 9.77
N LYS A 605 -18.00 -26.32 8.47
CA LYS A 605 -17.32 -25.13 7.92
C LYS A 605 -18.32 -24.01 7.66
N LEU A 606 -17.85 -22.77 7.64
CA LEU A 606 -18.61 -21.65 7.06
C LEU A 606 -18.45 -21.65 5.54
N ASP A 607 -19.54 -21.50 4.80
CA ASP A 607 -19.51 -21.24 3.37
C ASP A 607 -19.02 -19.80 3.15
N LYS A 608 -18.01 -19.62 2.28
CA LYS A 608 -17.37 -18.32 1.99
C LYS A 608 -17.83 -17.71 0.68
N SER A 609 -18.80 -18.33 0.00
CA SER A 609 -19.26 -17.96 -1.34
C SER A 609 -19.71 -16.49 -1.47
N ASN A 610 -20.26 -15.90 -0.41
CA ASN A 610 -20.73 -14.51 -0.39
C ASN A 610 -19.82 -13.54 0.39
N GLN A 611 -18.69 -14.01 0.94
CA GLN A 611 -17.72 -13.17 1.68
C GLN A 611 -17.19 -12.01 0.81
N CYS A 612 -17.05 -12.24 -0.50
CA CYS A 612 -16.67 -11.20 -1.45
C CYS A 612 -17.81 -10.98 -2.44
N SER A 613 -18.86 -10.31 -1.97
CA SER A 613 -20.01 -9.91 -2.78
C SER A 613 -20.14 -8.39 -2.86
N ASN A 614 -21.02 -7.89 -3.73
CA ASN A 614 -21.35 -6.47 -3.77
C ASN A 614 -22.36 -6.15 -2.66
N TRP A 615 -21.85 -5.89 -1.45
CA TRP A 615 -22.66 -5.55 -0.28
C TRP A 615 -23.36 -4.19 -0.35
N ALA A 616 -23.06 -3.37 -1.36
CA ALA A 616 -23.75 -2.11 -1.59
C ALA A 616 -25.04 -2.25 -2.42
N ASN A 617 -25.29 -3.42 -3.02
CA ASN A 617 -26.50 -3.67 -3.78
C ASN A 617 -27.76 -3.60 -2.90
N ARG A 618 -28.82 -2.97 -3.41
CA ARG A 618 -30.14 -2.95 -2.78
C ARG A 618 -31.21 -3.30 -3.83
N PRO A 619 -32.12 -4.25 -3.54
CA PRO A 619 -32.15 -5.11 -2.34
C PRO A 619 -30.96 -6.08 -2.29
N LEU A 620 -30.62 -6.57 -1.09
CA LEU A 620 -29.65 -7.66 -0.92
C LEU A 620 -30.23 -8.98 -1.46
N ARG A 621 -29.39 -9.85 -2.02
CA ARG A 621 -29.81 -11.22 -2.41
C ARG A 621 -30.13 -12.04 -1.17
N HIS A 622 -31.00 -13.05 -1.32
CA HIS A 622 -31.31 -13.98 -0.24
C HIS A 622 -30.05 -14.64 0.35
N ASP A 623 -29.13 -15.10 -0.49
CA ASP A 623 -27.89 -15.73 -0.04
C ASP A 623 -26.97 -14.78 0.73
N GLN A 624 -26.98 -13.48 0.39
CA GLN A 624 -26.27 -12.45 1.16
C GLN A 624 -26.87 -12.25 2.55
N ILE A 625 -28.21 -12.24 2.65
CA ILE A 625 -28.94 -12.14 3.93
C ILE A 625 -28.61 -13.33 4.83
N VAL A 626 -28.68 -14.55 4.28
CA VAL A 626 -28.39 -15.79 5.03
C VAL A 626 -26.93 -15.83 5.47
N TYR A 627 -25.99 -15.50 4.57
CA TYR A 627 -24.57 -15.43 4.87
C TYR A 627 -24.29 -14.45 6.01
N ALA A 628 -24.74 -13.20 5.88
CA ALA A 628 -24.52 -12.14 6.86
C ALA A 628 -25.12 -12.51 8.23
N ALA A 629 -26.32 -13.09 8.24
CA ALA A 629 -26.96 -13.52 9.48
C ALA A 629 -26.18 -14.66 10.16
N LEU A 630 -25.66 -15.60 9.37
CA LEU A 630 -24.88 -16.73 9.86
C LEU A 630 -23.54 -16.29 10.46
N ASP A 631 -22.83 -15.35 9.82
CA ASP A 631 -21.52 -14.89 10.27
C ASP A 631 -21.60 -14.24 11.67
N ALA A 632 -22.66 -13.47 11.97
CA ALA A 632 -22.89 -12.97 13.32
C ALA A 632 -23.42 -14.05 14.30
N HIS A 633 -24.38 -14.88 13.86
CA HIS A 633 -25.02 -15.87 14.74
C HIS A 633 -24.07 -17.03 15.13
N CYS A 634 -23.14 -17.41 14.26
CA CYS A 634 -22.18 -18.47 14.56
C CYS A 634 -21.25 -18.10 15.72
N LEU A 635 -20.96 -16.81 15.93
CA LEU A 635 -20.14 -16.32 17.03
C LEU A 635 -20.74 -16.66 18.39
N LEU A 636 -22.07 -16.55 18.54
CA LEU A 636 -22.77 -16.94 19.78
C LEU A 636 -22.66 -18.43 20.04
N GLN A 637 -22.83 -19.25 19.00
CA GLN A 637 -22.70 -20.71 19.11
C GLN A 637 -21.27 -21.13 19.47
N VAL A 638 -20.27 -20.51 18.84
CA VAL A 638 -18.86 -20.73 19.15
C VAL A 638 -18.53 -20.28 20.58
N TYR A 639 -19.01 -19.10 20.98
CA TYR A 639 -18.83 -18.60 22.35
C TYR A 639 -19.42 -19.58 23.37
N GLN A 640 -20.64 -20.06 23.15
CA GLN A 640 -21.31 -21.04 24.01
C GLN A 640 -20.49 -22.32 24.18
N VAL A 641 -19.97 -22.89 23.08
CA VAL A 641 -19.10 -24.08 23.15
C VAL A 641 -17.84 -23.79 23.95
N ILE A 642 -17.20 -22.63 23.76
CA ILE A 642 -16.00 -22.27 24.53
C ILE A 642 -16.34 -22.14 26.01
N VAL A 643 -17.44 -21.46 26.36
CA VAL A 643 -17.92 -21.31 27.74
C VAL A 643 -18.13 -22.67 28.42
N GLU A 644 -18.82 -23.59 27.75
CA GLU A 644 -19.05 -24.94 28.27
C GLU A 644 -17.74 -25.69 28.55
N ILE A 645 -16.75 -25.54 27.67
CA ILE A 645 -15.43 -26.14 27.90
C ILE A 645 -14.73 -25.49 29.10
N LEU A 646 -14.71 -24.16 29.19
CA LEU A 646 -14.06 -23.43 30.28
C LEU A 646 -14.68 -23.78 31.64
N LEU A 647 -16.00 -23.83 31.73
CA LEU A 647 -16.72 -24.25 32.93
C LEU A 647 -16.45 -25.73 33.26
N GLY A 648 -16.41 -26.61 32.25
CA GLY A 648 -16.12 -28.03 32.43
C GLY A 648 -14.72 -28.31 33.00
N ILE A 649 -13.76 -27.40 32.79
CA ILE A 649 -12.41 -27.47 33.38
C ILE A 649 -12.26 -26.61 34.64
N GLY A 650 -13.32 -25.96 35.12
CA GLY A 650 -13.31 -25.18 36.36
C GLY A 650 -12.65 -23.81 36.24
N LEU A 651 -12.63 -23.19 35.06
CA LEU A 651 -12.22 -21.80 34.88
C LEU A 651 -13.39 -20.84 35.11
N ASP A 652 -13.08 -19.73 35.75
CA ASP A 652 -13.97 -18.59 35.95
C ASP A 652 -14.06 -17.78 34.66
N LEU A 653 -15.27 -17.68 34.11
CA LEU A 653 -15.50 -17.04 32.83
C LEU A 653 -15.22 -15.53 32.88
N ASP A 654 -15.59 -14.86 33.98
CA ASP A 654 -15.44 -13.41 34.11
C ASP A 654 -13.96 -13.03 34.18
N GLU A 655 -13.15 -13.82 34.90
CA GLU A 655 -11.70 -13.65 34.92
C GLU A 655 -11.07 -13.87 33.54
N VAL A 656 -11.52 -14.88 32.78
CA VAL A 656 -11.03 -15.12 31.41
C VAL A 656 -11.40 -13.96 30.48
N VAL A 657 -12.66 -13.54 30.49
CA VAL A 657 -13.15 -12.42 29.66
C VAL A 657 -12.41 -11.14 30.03
N ASN A 658 -12.27 -10.82 31.31
CA ASN A 658 -11.52 -9.65 31.79
C ASN A 658 -10.04 -9.71 31.35
N GLU A 659 -9.39 -10.87 31.45
CA GLU A 659 -8.00 -11.04 31.03
C GLU A 659 -7.84 -10.79 29.51
N VAL A 660 -8.75 -11.32 28.70
CA VAL A 660 -8.72 -11.17 27.23
C VAL A 660 -9.00 -9.72 26.82
N THR A 661 -10.08 -9.15 27.34
CA THR A 661 -10.58 -7.81 26.99
C THR A 661 -9.61 -6.71 27.42
N THR A 662 -8.98 -6.82 28.60
CA THR A 662 -8.04 -5.79 29.10
C THR A 662 -6.61 -5.96 28.57
N GLY A 663 -6.30 -7.10 27.95
CA GLY A 663 -4.93 -7.42 27.54
C GLY A 663 -3.99 -7.77 28.70
N LYS A 664 -4.51 -7.85 29.94
CA LYS A 664 -3.75 -8.38 31.09
C LYS A 664 -3.40 -9.85 30.83
N THR A 665 -2.43 -10.37 31.58
CA THR A 665 -2.05 -11.78 31.55
C THR A 665 -1.84 -12.27 32.97
N GLY A 666 -2.26 -13.50 33.26
CA GLY A 666 -1.85 -14.17 34.50
C GLY A 666 -2.85 -15.14 35.10
N TYR A 667 -4.16 -14.91 34.97
CA TYR A 667 -5.17 -15.85 35.45
C TYR A 667 -5.05 -17.19 34.71
N LEU A 668 -5.09 -17.17 33.38
CA LEU A 668 -4.99 -18.38 32.57
C LEU A 668 -3.65 -19.12 32.75
N PHE A 669 -2.55 -18.39 32.97
CA PHE A 669 -1.24 -18.98 33.28
C PHE A 669 -1.21 -19.64 34.67
N ARG A 670 -1.76 -18.98 35.69
CA ARG A 670 -1.87 -19.55 37.05
C ARG A 670 -2.69 -20.84 37.04
N MET A 671 -3.82 -20.83 36.35
CA MET A 671 -4.69 -21.99 36.26
C MET A 671 -4.03 -23.14 35.49
N LYS A 672 -3.33 -22.86 34.37
CA LYS A 672 -2.52 -23.89 33.66
C LYS A 672 -1.51 -24.55 34.59
N ARG A 673 -0.81 -23.78 35.42
CA ARG A 673 0.17 -24.32 36.38
C ARG A 673 -0.51 -25.24 37.40
N ALA A 674 -1.63 -24.80 37.98
CA ALA A 674 -2.42 -25.59 38.91
C ALA A 674 -2.89 -26.92 38.29
N PHE A 675 -3.38 -26.92 37.04
CA PHE A 675 -3.76 -28.15 36.34
C PHE A 675 -2.58 -29.09 36.07
N THR A 676 -1.39 -28.55 35.83
CA THR A 676 -0.18 -29.37 35.59
C THR A 676 0.34 -29.98 36.89
N GLU A 677 0.34 -29.22 37.98
CA GLU A 677 0.74 -29.65 39.33
C GLU A 677 -0.21 -30.75 39.86
N HIS A 678 -1.53 -30.57 39.71
CA HIS A 678 -2.54 -31.53 40.17
C HIS A 678 -2.53 -32.87 39.38
N ASN A 679 -2.19 -32.83 38.08
CA ASN A 679 -2.00 -34.03 37.26
C ASN A 679 -0.72 -34.79 37.61
N ASN A 680 0.34 -34.08 38.04
CA ASN A 680 1.58 -34.73 38.50
C ASN A 680 1.42 -35.39 39.88
N GLU A 681 0.71 -34.74 40.82
CA GLU A 681 0.45 -35.31 42.16
C GLU A 681 -0.51 -36.52 42.11
N SER A 682 -1.52 -36.51 41.25
CA SER A 682 -2.45 -37.66 41.08
C SER A 682 -1.81 -38.90 40.44
N SER A 683 -0.64 -38.77 39.81
CA SER A 683 0.16 -39.90 39.30
C SER A 683 1.06 -40.56 40.36
N THR A 684 1.11 -40.00 41.58
CA THR A 684 1.99 -40.44 42.67
C THR A 684 1.28 -40.61 44.02
N SER A 685 0.19 -41.38 44.10
CA SER A 685 -0.20 -41.97 45.40
C SER A 685 -1.17 -43.16 45.31
N VAL A 686 -0.68 -44.35 45.70
CA VAL A 686 -1.45 -45.47 46.28
C VAL A 686 -1.54 -45.23 47.81
N PRO A 687 -2.63 -45.58 48.53
CA PRO A 687 -2.91 -45.00 49.83
C PRO A 687 -2.30 -45.76 51.02
N ALA A 688 -2.00 -45.05 52.11
CA ALA A 688 -1.97 -45.59 53.47
C ALA A 688 -2.53 -44.59 54.49
N LYS A 689 -3.72 -44.94 55.00
CA LYS A 689 -4.45 -44.53 56.23
C LYS A 689 -3.95 -43.34 57.07
N GLY A 690 -4.89 -42.41 57.35
CA GLY A 690 -4.88 -41.53 58.53
C GLY A 690 -6.15 -40.68 58.60
N ASN A 691 -6.86 -40.72 59.73
CA ASN A 691 -8.19 -40.15 60.00
C ASN A 691 -8.29 -38.60 59.97
N ILE A 692 -9.55 -38.13 60.06
CA ILE A 692 -10.08 -36.80 60.52
C ILE A 692 -10.32 -35.81 59.37
N ALA A 693 -11.48 -35.13 59.15
CA ALA A 693 -12.80 -35.06 59.78
C ALA A 693 -13.84 -34.53 58.75
N LYS A 694 -15.13 -34.83 58.98
CA LYS A 694 -16.29 -34.18 58.31
C LYS A 694 -16.45 -32.73 58.81
N VAL A 695 -16.89 -31.75 57.99
CA VAL A 695 -18.26 -31.13 57.90
C VAL A 695 -18.04 -29.67 57.40
N PRO A 696 -18.99 -28.91 56.75
CA PRO A 696 -20.21 -29.24 56.00
C PRO A 696 -20.24 -28.69 54.55
N VAL A 697 -21.15 -29.26 53.78
CA VAL A 697 -21.70 -28.76 52.51
C VAL A 697 -22.62 -27.56 52.76
N VAL A 698 -22.43 -26.47 52.02
CA VAL A 698 -23.47 -25.43 51.84
C VAL A 698 -24.10 -25.66 50.48
N SER A 699 -25.32 -26.20 50.50
CA SER A 699 -26.23 -26.28 49.36
C SER A 699 -26.91 -24.93 49.16
N ALA A 700 -26.84 -24.38 47.96
CA ALA A 700 -27.79 -23.37 47.49
C ALA A 700 -28.47 -23.90 46.21
N ASN A 701 -29.72 -24.30 46.37
CA ASN A 701 -30.67 -24.52 45.30
C ASN A 701 -30.92 -23.19 44.57
N LEU A 702 -30.93 -23.21 43.24
CA LEU A 702 -31.59 -22.19 42.42
C LEU A 702 -32.43 -22.91 41.35
N ALA A 703 -33.67 -23.18 41.73
CA ALA A 703 -34.80 -23.11 40.82
C ALA A 703 -35.44 -21.74 41.06
N GLY A 704 -35.70 -21.01 39.98
CA GLY A 704 -36.27 -19.66 39.99
C GLY A 704 -35.89 -18.92 38.73
#